data_AF-A0A936JJS9-F1
#
_entry.id   AF-A0A936JJS9-F1
#
_cell.length_a   1.000
_cell.length_b   1.000
_cell.length_c   1.000
_cell.angle_alpha   90.00
_cell.angle_beta   90.00
_cell.angle_gamma   90.00
#
_symmetry.space_group_name_H-M   'P 1'
#
loop_
_entity.id
_entity.type
_entity.pdbx_description
1 polymer ?
#
loop_
_entity_poly.entity_id
_entity_poly.type
_entity_poly.pdbx_seq_one_letter_code
_entity_poly.pdbx_strand_id
1 'polypeptide(L)'
;MYLRQLLCCIAVCFSVHSIQAQSPQTSDLPLSRYGIYGNLGLISHSADFRAFPGVPNCCPKFQSGSGTGMSFGVLYELPFFRVWWLSLRAGYEDYSAKLTTREPELFSGGIQGEFEHRVTTTLSSFGLESMILYSPVRNLRIGAGIRAATVLSKEYSQVEVIVSPADQGVFSNGKSTRNDTSGTIPNANSIAINLLAGISYDLPLNASGTLFLTPGIQYSLGLLPIISEYDWKANSLQFGIAFKYSPKPSVDTPPEVPKLPEQEKPVIVEKTVTPPVVVKKKPNLTASISAVRVATGDIEQPIDKITIEEFASTALHPLLQYVFFEENSSEIPSKYLQITQQKSDDFSLRDFLGSNSMDVYYSVLNVVGYRMKTTPKTTVTLTGCNSNEGNELNNATLSRNRAESIKKYLVEVWGINGKRIKIEQRNLPTNPSNSAIKEGNEENRRVEISSNDGEIITPIIIDDTIRRVSTPVIRFLPKATAEAGLSDWTLTATQQNGISTAYNGTSILQPSIDWNISKQIVDSRLTGKIDYTLSVRDTERQVATSSGQIQVEQVTIQKKRDEKLADKLIDRYSLILFDFDKADLDRRNQSIISFIKKRITPDASVFITGYTDVTGDEEHNRRLAQQRAAATAQALNIKATVSDTQGEQQFPNTTPEGRFYNRTVEILVETAVK
;
A
#
# COMPACT_ATOMS: atom_id res chain seq x y z
N MET A 1 -10.15 29.75 -29.00
CA MET A 1 -10.72 30.46 -30.19
C MET A 1 -11.43 29.52 -31.18
N TYR A 2 -10.96 28.28 -31.38
CA TYR A 2 -11.41 27.39 -32.47
C TYR A 2 -12.88 26.89 -32.46
N LEU A 3 -13.58 26.90 -31.32
CA LEU A 3 -14.94 26.32 -31.23
C LEU A 3 -15.99 27.02 -32.12
N ARG A 4 -15.80 28.31 -32.46
CA ARG A 4 -16.70 29.04 -33.36
C ARG A 4 -16.53 28.69 -34.85
N GLN A 5 -15.37 28.16 -35.26
CA GLN A 5 -15.15 27.79 -36.67
C GLN A 5 -15.78 26.43 -37.01
N LEU A 6 -15.72 25.45 -36.09
CA LEU A 6 -16.31 24.13 -36.28
C LEU A 6 -17.84 24.19 -36.50
N LEU A 7 -18.53 25.08 -35.77
CA LEU A 7 -19.96 25.33 -35.91
C LEU A 7 -20.36 25.98 -37.24
N CYS A 8 -19.45 26.67 -37.92
CA CYS A 8 -19.74 27.34 -39.19
C CYS A 8 -19.73 26.35 -40.37
N CYS A 9 -18.85 25.34 -40.33
CA CYS A 9 -18.73 24.33 -41.40
C CYS A 9 -19.95 23.39 -41.50
N ILE A 10 -20.75 23.25 -40.44
CA ILE A 10 -21.97 22.42 -40.44
C ILE A 10 -23.16 23.17 -41.07
N ALA A 11 -23.10 24.50 -41.19
CA ALA A 11 -24.18 25.33 -41.72
C ALA A 11 -24.22 25.46 -43.26
N VAL A 12 -23.18 25.02 -43.98
CA VAL A 12 -23.02 25.28 -45.43
C VAL A 12 -22.84 23.98 -46.22
N CYS A 13 -23.89 23.14 -46.25
CA CYS A 13 -23.98 22.00 -47.18
C CYS A 13 -25.42 21.53 -47.47
N PHE A 14 -26.42 22.43 -47.39
CA PHE A 14 -27.83 22.13 -47.71
C PHE A 14 -28.20 22.52 -49.15
N SER A 15 -27.60 21.85 -50.14
CA SER A 15 -27.93 22.03 -51.56
C SER A 15 -27.63 20.79 -52.41
N VAL A 16 -28.33 19.67 -52.14
CA VAL A 16 -28.30 18.47 -53.00
C VAL A 16 -29.73 18.14 -53.44
N HIS A 17 -29.88 17.81 -54.73
CA HIS A 17 -31.14 17.88 -55.46
C HIS A 17 -32.19 16.83 -55.03
N SER A 18 -33.46 17.24 -55.08
CA SER A 18 -34.61 16.34 -54.93
C SER A 18 -34.75 15.44 -56.15
N ILE A 19 -34.48 14.14 -56.02
CA ILE A 19 -34.86 13.13 -57.02
C ILE A 19 -36.21 12.53 -56.60
N GLN A 20 -37.29 12.96 -57.25
CA GLN A 20 -38.62 12.40 -57.04
C GLN A 20 -38.84 11.20 -57.97
N ALA A 21 -38.87 9.99 -57.40
CA ALA A 21 -39.48 8.83 -58.04
C ALA A 21 -40.95 8.73 -57.58
N GLN A 22 -41.89 8.77 -58.52
CA GLN A 22 -43.33 8.66 -58.21
C GLN A 22 -43.75 7.19 -58.05
N SER A 23 -44.45 6.88 -56.96
CA SER A 23 -45.36 5.72 -56.83
C SER A 23 -46.47 6.08 -55.82
N PRO A 24 -47.60 5.36 -55.75
CA PRO A 24 -48.90 5.98 -55.45
C PRO A 24 -49.10 6.56 -54.05
N GLN A 25 -50.02 7.53 -53.95
CA GLN A 25 -50.58 7.98 -52.68
C GLN A 25 -51.38 6.86 -52.01
N THR A 26 -50.85 6.33 -50.92
CA THR A 26 -51.63 5.87 -49.77
C THR A 26 -51.33 6.83 -48.61
N SER A 27 -52.35 7.23 -47.85
CA SER A 27 -52.25 8.29 -46.83
C SER A 27 -51.73 7.77 -45.49
N ASP A 28 -50.81 6.82 -45.53
CA ASP A 28 -50.37 6.07 -44.38
C ASP A 28 -49.32 6.87 -43.60
N LEU A 29 -49.73 7.41 -42.45
CA LEU A 29 -48.79 7.62 -41.35
C LEU A 29 -48.11 6.27 -41.07
N PRO A 30 -46.78 6.24 -40.86
CA PRO A 30 -46.10 5.00 -40.51
C PRO A 30 -46.77 4.35 -39.29
N LEU A 31 -46.83 3.01 -39.26
CA LEU A 31 -47.42 2.33 -38.11
C LEU A 31 -46.53 2.48 -36.87
N SER A 32 -47.15 2.65 -35.70
CA SER A 32 -46.43 2.67 -34.43
C SER A 32 -45.70 1.34 -34.23
N ARG A 33 -44.46 1.39 -33.75
CA ARG A 33 -43.64 0.19 -33.57
C ARG A 33 -43.38 -0.07 -32.10
N TYR A 34 -43.50 -1.32 -31.68
CA TYR A 34 -43.02 -1.77 -30.38
C TYR A 34 -41.96 -2.85 -30.57
N GLY A 35 -41.14 -3.08 -29.55
CA GLY A 35 -40.08 -4.07 -29.66
C GLY A 35 -39.19 -4.15 -28.44
N ILE A 36 -38.11 -4.90 -28.59
CA ILE A 36 -37.04 -5.04 -27.61
C ILE A 36 -35.73 -4.48 -28.17
N TYR A 37 -34.86 -4.02 -27.29
CA TYR A 37 -33.49 -3.62 -27.63
C TYR A 37 -32.47 -4.26 -26.70
N GLY A 38 -31.26 -4.43 -27.22
CA GLY A 38 -30.07 -4.80 -26.46
C GLY A 38 -28.86 -4.05 -26.99
N ASN A 39 -28.17 -3.36 -26.08
CA ASN A 39 -26.96 -2.58 -26.36
C ASN A 39 -25.79 -3.06 -25.50
N LEU A 40 -24.59 -3.01 -26.05
CA LEU A 40 -23.31 -3.09 -25.33
C LEU A 40 -22.77 -1.67 -25.16
N GLY A 41 -22.53 -1.26 -23.92
CA GLY A 41 -22.04 0.06 -23.56
C GLY A 41 -20.55 0.05 -23.20
N LEU A 42 -19.75 0.88 -23.88
CA LEU A 42 -18.44 1.29 -23.38
C LEU A 42 -18.65 2.38 -22.33
N ILE A 43 -18.36 2.05 -21.07
CA ILE A 43 -18.58 2.92 -19.92
C ILE A 43 -17.30 3.70 -19.61
N SER A 44 -17.44 5.01 -19.37
CA SER A 44 -16.36 5.88 -18.92
C SER A 44 -16.81 6.67 -17.69
N HIS A 45 -16.04 6.55 -16.62
CA HIS A 45 -16.21 7.36 -15.41
C HIS A 45 -15.15 8.46 -15.38
N SER A 46 -15.57 9.69 -15.09
CA SER A 46 -14.69 10.82 -14.73
C SER A 46 -14.90 11.10 -13.25
N ALA A 47 -13.83 11.19 -12.46
CA ALA A 47 -13.89 11.19 -11.00
C ALA A 47 -12.93 12.21 -10.36
N ASP A 48 -13.25 12.60 -9.12
CA ASP A 48 -12.34 13.38 -8.25
C ASP A 48 -12.57 12.99 -6.78
N PHE A 49 -11.89 11.92 -6.31
CA PHE A 49 -11.89 11.54 -4.90
C PHE A 49 -10.64 10.73 -4.50
N ARG A 50 -10.35 10.65 -3.19
CA ARG A 50 -9.26 9.79 -2.63
C ARG A 50 -9.77 8.62 -1.80
N ALA A 51 -10.96 8.72 -1.22
CA ALA A 51 -11.57 7.70 -0.35
C ALA A 51 -13.10 7.73 -0.49
N PHE A 52 -13.79 6.72 0.02
CA PHE A 52 -15.24 6.80 0.27
C PHE A 52 -15.50 7.42 1.65
N PRO A 53 -16.63 8.13 1.87
CA PRO A 53 -16.95 8.70 3.18
C PRO A 53 -16.99 7.63 4.29
N GLY A 54 -16.16 7.79 5.32
CA GLY A 54 -16.08 6.85 6.45
C GLY A 54 -15.28 5.57 6.19
N VAL A 55 -14.70 5.39 5.00
CA VAL A 55 -13.86 4.22 4.66
C VAL A 55 -12.39 4.65 4.72
N PRO A 56 -11.55 4.06 5.60
CA PRO A 56 -10.12 4.34 5.64
C PRO A 56 -9.47 4.06 4.29
N ASN A 57 -8.64 4.97 3.80
CA ASN A 57 -7.91 4.76 2.56
C ASN A 57 -6.56 5.48 2.53
N CYS A 58 -5.58 4.84 1.88
CA CYS A 58 -4.25 5.39 1.64
C CYS A 58 -4.03 5.81 0.17
N CYS A 59 -5.01 5.60 -0.72
CA CYS A 59 -4.83 5.82 -2.16
C CYS A 59 -4.44 7.25 -2.55
N PRO A 60 -3.64 7.41 -3.63
CA PRO A 60 -3.66 8.61 -4.45
C PRO A 60 -5.03 8.80 -5.11
N LYS A 61 -5.27 10.01 -5.63
CA LYS A 61 -6.56 10.43 -6.19
C LYS A 61 -7.00 9.56 -7.38
N PHE A 62 -8.25 9.08 -7.37
CA PHE A 62 -8.92 8.51 -8.52
C PHE A 62 -9.42 9.62 -9.45
N GLN A 63 -9.07 9.52 -10.74
CA GLN A 63 -9.41 10.54 -11.74
C GLN A 63 -10.30 10.01 -12.88
N SER A 64 -10.20 8.71 -13.19
CA SER A 64 -11.00 8.09 -14.24
C SER A 64 -11.21 6.60 -13.99
N GLY A 65 -12.18 6.03 -14.70
CA GLY A 65 -12.40 4.59 -14.78
C GLY A 65 -13.06 4.19 -16.09
N SER A 66 -13.02 2.91 -16.40
CA SER A 66 -13.66 2.33 -17.58
C SER A 66 -14.36 1.03 -17.26
N GLY A 67 -15.34 0.66 -18.10
CA GLY A 67 -16.11 -0.56 -17.94
C GLY A 67 -16.83 -0.94 -19.22
N THR A 68 -17.47 -2.10 -19.20
CA THR A 68 -18.36 -2.58 -20.24
C THR A 68 -19.67 -2.99 -19.60
N GLY A 69 -20.75 -2.30 -19.95
CA GLY A 69 -22.09 -2.57 -19.43
C GLY A 69 -23.03 -3.09 -20.52
N MET A 70 -24.17 -3.61 -20.09
CA MET A 70 -25.28 -3.97 -20.99
C MET A 70 -26.51 -3.14 -20.65
N SER A 71 -27.22 -2.66 -21.67
CA SER A 71 -28.56 -2.09 -21.49
C SER A 71 -29.57 -2.81 -22.38
N PHE A 72 -30.75 -3.10 -21.83
CA PHE A 72 -31.81 -3.82 -22.53
C PHE A 72 -33.19 -3.45 -21.97
N GLY A 73 -34.21 -3.59 -22.80
CA GLY A 73 -35.57 -3.25 -22.40
C GLY A 73 -36.55 -3.27 -23.57
N VAL A 74 -37.69 -2.63 -23.33
CA VAL A 74 -38.76 -2.44 -24.32
C VAL A 74 -38.74 -1.03 -24.89
N LEU A 75 -39.17 -0.89 -26.14
CA LEU A 75 -39.30 0.39 -26.84
C LEU A 75 -40.69 0.53 -27.47
N TYR A 76 -41.14 1.78 -27.60
CA TYR A 76 -42.31 2.17 -28.36
C TYR A 76 -42.00 3.44 -29.18
N GLU A 77 -42.09 3.34 -30.51
CA GLU A 77 -41.87 4.44 -31.45
C GLU A 77 -43.19 4.93 -32.03
N LEU A 78 -43.55 6.17 -31.69
CA LEU A 78 -44.75 6.89 -32.12
C LEU A 78 -44.41 7.91 -33.23
N PRO A 79 -44.78 7.67 -34.50
CA PRO A 79 -44.72 8.70 -35.53
C PRO A 79 -45.81 9.76 -35.29
N PHE A 80 -45.41 11.01 -35.10
CA PHE A 80 -46.35 12.14 -34.95
C PHE A 80 -46.32 13.10 -36.15
N PHE A 81 -45.22 13.11 -36.92
CA PHE A 81 -45.21 13.61 -38.31
C PHE A 81 -44.44 12.63 -39.21
N ARG A 82 -44.52 12.81 -40.53
CA ARG A 82 -43.88 11.93 -41.54
C ARG A 82 -42.38 11.66 -41.27
N VAL A 83 -41.65 12.66 -40.78
CA VAL A 83 -40.20 12.60 -40.48
C VAL A 83 -39.85 12.78 -38.99
N TRP A 84 -40.85 12.93 -38.11
CA TRP A 84 -40.65 13.15 -36.67
C TRP A 84 -41.39 12.10 -35.83
N TRP A 85 -40.63 11.43 -34.97
CA TRP A 85 -41.08 10.31 -34.17
C TRP A 85 -40.66 10.49 -32.71
N LEU A 86 -41.51 10.07 -31.77
CA LEU A 86 -41.20 9.99 -30.35
C LEU A 86 -40.81 8.55 -30.03
N SER A 87 -39.59 8.34 -29.55
CA SER A 87 -39.12 7.05 -29.03
C SER A 87 -39.20 7.07 -27.51
N LEU A 88 -40.09 6.27 -26.96
CA LEU A 88 -40.13 5.95 -25.53
C LEU A 88 -39.46 4.59 -25.31
N ARG A 89 -38.61 4.46 -24.29
CA ARG A 89 -38.08 3.17 -23.84
C ARG A 89 -38.17 3.01 -22.34
N ALA A 90 -38.27 1.77 -21.89
CA ALA A 90 -38.17 1.39 -20.48
C ALA A 90 -37.19 0.22 -20.38
N GLY A 91 -36.10 0.40 -19.63
CA GLY A 91 -35.00 -0.56 -19.66
C GLY A 91 -33.99 -0.46 -18.53
N TYR A 92 -33.32 -1.59 -18.31
CA TYR A 92 -32.16 -1.76 -17.45
C TYR A 92 -30.92 -1.22 -18.16
N GLU A 93 -30.03 -0.57 -17.41
CA GLU A 93 -28.69 -0.15 -17.84
C GLU A 93 -27.70 -0.45 -16.71
N ASP A 94 -26.73 -1.32 -17.01
CA ASP A 94 -25.50 -1.49 -16.25
C ASP A 94 -24.46 -0.44 -16.73
N TYR A 95 -23.85 0.25 -15.77
CA TYR A 95 -22.82 1.27 -15.96
C TYR A 95 -21.69 1.12 -14.93
N SER A 96 -21.47 -0.13 -14.50
CA SER A 96 -20.34 -0.59 -13.71
C SER A 96 -19.00 -0.23 -14.37
N ALA A 97 -18.01 0.16 -13.56
CA ALA A 97 -16.66 0.47 -14.02
C ALA A 97 -15.60 0.10 -12.99
N LYS A 98 -14.39 -0.16 -13.49
CA LYS A 98 -13.15 -0.27 -12.73
C LYS A 98 -12.41 1.07 -12.82
N LEU A 99 -12.19 1.71 -11.67
CA LEU A 99 -11.28 2.85 -11.51
C LEU A 99 -9.93 2.30 -11.02
N THR A 100 -8.83 2.81 -11.56
CA THR A 100 -7.48 2.47 -11.12
C THR A 100 -6.54 3.66 -11.15
N THR A 101 -5.79 3.82 -10.07
CA THR A 101 -4.62 4.69 -10.00
C THR A 101 -3.40 3.84 -9.64
N ARG A 102 -2.23 4.16 -10.21
CA ARG A 102 -0.97 3.48 -9.91
C ARG A 102 -0.04 4.41 -9.15
N GLU A 103 0.69 3.82 -8.22
CA GLU A 103 1.60 4.52 -7.31
C GLU A 103 2.97 3.82 -7.32
N PRO A 104 4.00 4.42 -7.94
CA PRO A 104 5.36 3.90 -7.87
C PRO A 104 5.95 4.19 -6.48
N GLU A 105 6.45 3.16 -5.81
CA GLU A 105 6.88 3.17 -4.40
C GLU A 105 8.24 2.46 -4.28
N LEU A 106 9.06 2.82 -3.30
CA LEU A 106 10.26 2.05 -2.95
C LEU A 106 9.93 1.05 -1.84
N PHE A 107 9.95 -0.25 -2.14
CA PHE A 107 9.65 -1.32 -1.19
C PHE A 107 10.85 -1.64 -0.27
N SER A 108 10.57 -2.16 0.93
CA SER A 108 11.58 -2.60 1.91
C SER A 108 12.65 -3.50 1.27
N GLY A 109 13.91 -3.04 1.33
CA GLY A 109 15.05 -3.61 0.59
C GLY A 109 15.45 -2.84 -0.68
N GLY A 110 14.92 -1.64 -0.92
CA GLY A 110 15.35 -0.76 -2.02
C GLY A 110 14.83 -1.16 -3.41
N ILE A 111 13.82 -2.02 -3.47
CA ILE A 111 13.22 -2.46 -4.74
C ILE A 111 12.19 -1.42 -5.19
N GLN A 112 12.35 -0.89 -6.41
CA GLN A 112 11.32 -0.07 -7.03
C GLN A 112 10.12 -0.97 -7.39
N GLY A 113 8.96 -0.65 -6.83
CA GLY A 113 7.71 -1.37 -7.03
C GLY A 113 6.57 -0.44 -7.44
N GLU A 114 5.39 -1.03 -7.63
CA GLU A 114 4.17 -0.30 -7.97
C GLU A 114 2.95 -0.93 -7.28
N PHE A 115 2.12 -0.09 -6.64
CA PHE A 115 0.79 -0.46 -6.16
C PHE A 115 -0.27 -0.04 -7.20
N GLU A 116 -1.15 -0.97 -7.59
CA GLU A 116 -2.40 -0.64 -8.28
C GLU A 116 -3.52 -0.51 -7.24
N HIS A 117 -3.93 0.72 -7.00
CA HIS A 117 -5.12 1.05 -6.22
C HIS A 117 -6.34 0.87 -7.11
N ARG A 118 -7.28 0.02 -6.72
CA ARG A 118 -8.40 -0.42 -7.56
C ARG A 118 -9.73 -0.26 -6.84
N VAL A 119 -10.68 0.41 -7.49
CA VAL A 119 -12.09 0.46 -7.09
C VAL A 119 -12.92 -0.13 -8.22
N THR A 120 -13.49 -1.30 -7.98
CA THR A 120 -14.47 -1.94 -8.87
C THR A 120 -15.86 -1.57 -8.39
N THR A 121 -16.72 -1.08 -9.27
CA THR A 121 -18.10 -0.69 -8.93
C THR A 121 -19.10 -1.60 -9.62
N THR A 122 -20.21 -1.89 -8.95
CA THR A 122 -21.38 -2.59 -9.50
C THR A 122 -22.56 -1.63 -9.48
N LEU A 123 -22.78 -0.94 -10.60
CA LEU A 123 -23.76 0.14 -10.74
C LEU A 123 -24.78 -0.22 -11.80
N SER A 124 -26.05 -0.25 -11.42
CA SER A 124 -27.15 -0.57 -12.33
C SER A 124 -28.37 0.32 -12.08
N SER A 125 -29.18 0.52 -13.10
CA SER A 125 -30.37 1.37 -13.02
C SER A 125 -31.49 0.89 -13.93
N PHE A 126 -32.74 1.07 -13.49
CA PHE A 126 -33.90 0.95 -14.36
C PHE A 126 -34.48 2.34 -14.62
N GLY A 127 -34.80 2.65 -15.88
CA GLY A 127 -35.18 4.01 -16.25
C GLY A 127 -36.01 4.11 -17.52
N LEU A 128 -36.58 5.29 -17.69
CA LEU A 128 -37.35 5.68 -18.86
C LEU A 128 -36.51 6.60 -19.74
N GLU A 129 -36.42 6.27 -21.03
CA GLU A 129 -35.80 7.10 -22.05
C GLU A 129 -36.91 7.76 -22.88
N SER A 130 -36.80 9.07 -23.12
CA SER A 130 -37.67 9.80 -24.05
C SER A 130 -36.80 10.57 -25.04
N MET A 131 -36.87 10.20 -26.31
CA MET A 131 -36.09 10.79 -27.40
C MET A 131 -36.99 11.26 -28.54
N ILE A 132 -36.70 12.45 -29.07
CA ILE A 132 -37.25 12.90 -30.35
C ILE A 132 -36.32 12.41 -31.45
N LEU A 133 -36.85 11.68 -32.42
CA LEU A 133 -36.13 11.16 -33.58
C LEU A 133 -36.55 11.91 -34.85
N TYR A 134 -35.55 12.34 -35.62
CA TYR A 134 -35.66 12.94 -36.94
C TYR A 134 -35.21 11.93 -38.02
N SER A 135 -35.92 11.90 -39.15
CA SER A 135 -35.54 11.11 -40.33
C SER A 135 -35.26 12.02 -41.54
N PRO A 136 -34.01 12.44 -41.77
CA PRO A 136 -33.63 13.25 -42.94
C PRO A 136 -33.69 12.45 -44.25
N VAL A 137 -33.51 11.12 -44.17
CA VAL A 137 -33.65 10.18 -45.30
C VAL A 137 -34.39 8.93 -44.82
N ARG A 138 -34.88 8.12 -45.76
CA ARG A 138 -35.61 6.88 -45.47
C ARG A 138 -34.77 5.95 -44.58
N ASN A 139 -35.42 5.36 -43.57
CA ASN A 139 -34.89 4.42 -42.57
C ASN A 139 -33.81 4.97 -41.61
N LEU A 140 -33.10 6.06 -41.92
CA LEU A 140 -32.16 6.69 -41.00
C LEU A 140 -32.89 7.48 -39.91
N ARG A 141 -32.47 7.31 -38.66
CA ARG A 141 -32.93 8.06 -37.49
C ARG A 141 -31.75 8.79 -36.87
N ILE A 142 -31.90 10.07 -36.57
CA ILE A 142 -31.00 10.84 -35.71
C ILE A 142 -31.85 11.36 -34.55
N GLY A 143 -31.43 11.17 -33.30
CA GLY A 143 -32.25 11.47 -32.14
C GLY A 143 -31.50 12.12 -30.99
N ALA A 144 -32.24 12.90 -30.20
CA ALA A 144 -31.77 13.48 -28.94
C ALA A 144 -32.88 13.37 -27.88
N GLY A 145 -32.51 13.31 -26.61
CA GLY A 145 -33.47 13.14 -25.53
C GLY A 145 -32.85 13.05 -24.14
N ILE A 146 -33.59 12.45 -23.22
CA ILE A 146 -33.24 12.32 -21.80
C ILE A 146 -33.57 10.92 -21.29
N ARG A 147 -32.73 10.39 -20.39
CA ARG A 147 -33.05 9.24 -19.53
C ARG A 147 -33.22 9.72 -18.10
N ALA A 148 -34.28 9.26 -17.44
CA ALA A 148 -34.46 9.39 -16.00
C ALA A 148 -34.60 7.99 -15.40
N ALA A 149 -33.74 7.65 -14.45
CA ALA A 149 -33.60 6.29 -13.94
C ALA A 149 -33.46 6.26 -12.41
N THR A 150 -33.96 5.18 -11.80
CA THR A 150 -33.66 4.85 -10.40
C THR A 150 -32.47 3.89 -10.35
N VAL A 151 -31.56 4.14 -9.43
CA VAL A 151 -30.33 3.36 -9.24
C VAL A 151 -30.65 2.14 -8.36
N LEU A 152 -30.49 0.95 -8.92
CA LEU A 152 -30.81 -0.33 -8.30
C LEU A 152 -29.62 -0.93 -7.54
N SER A 153 -28.44 -0.99 -8.17
CA SER A 153 -27.20 -1.48 -7.56
C SER A 153 -26.25 -0.31 -7.29
N LYS A 154 -25.62 -0.31 -6.11
CA LYS A 154 -24.77 0.76 -5.61
C LYS A 154 -23.50 0.21 -4.93
N GLU A 155 -23.00 -0.93 -5.35
CA GLU A 155 -21.97 -1.65 -4.60
C GLU A 155 -20.56 -1.29 -5.10
N TYR A 156 -19.58 -1.36 -4.21
CA TYR A 156 -18.16 -1.29 -4.56
C TYR A 156 -17.37 -2.45 -3.96
N SER A 157 -16.24 -2.74 -4.58
CA SER A 157 -15.12 -3.49 -4.03
C SER A 157 -13.86 -2.66 -4.25
N GLN A 158 -13.27 -2.20 -3.16
CA GLN A 158 -11.97 -1.53 -3.15
C GLN A 158 -10.91 -2.55 -2.74
N VAL A 159 -9.79 -2.55 -3.46
CA VAL A 159 -8.61 -3.35 -3.13
C VAL A 159 -7.35 -2.65 -3.61
N GLU A 160 -6.30 -2.72 -2.83
CA GLU A 160 -4.97 -2.27 -3.19
C GLU A 160 -4.09 -3.48 -3.47
N VAL A 161 -3.42 -3.51 -4.63
CA VAL A 161 -2.73 -4.68 -5.16
C VAL A 161 -1.27 -4.36 -5.46
N ILE A 162 -0.35 -5.23 -5.07
CA ILE A 162 1.05 -5.13 -5.50
C ILE A 162 1.15 -5.67 -6.93
N VAL A 163 1.48 -4.80 -7.89
CA VAL A 163 1.55 -5.15 -9.32
C VAL A 163 2.97 -5.23 -9.87
N SER A 164 3.96 -4.68 -9.16
CA SER A 164 5.38 -4.88 -9.45
C SER A 164 6.22 -4.83 -8.16
N PRO A 165 7.14 -5.79 -7.91
CA PRO A 165 7.23 -7.10 -8.55
C PRO A 165 6.05 -7.98 -8.09
N ALA A 166 5.26 -8.49 -9.03
CA ALA A 166 4.04 -9.27 -8.73
C ALA A 166 4.32 -10.60 -7.99
N ASP A 167 5.58 -11.06 -8.03
CA ASP A 167 6.11 -12.29 -7.44
C ASP A 167 6.86 -12.08 -6.10
N GLN A 168 7.12 -10.83 -5.68
CA GLN A 168 8.04 -10.54 -4.55
C GLN A 168 7.51 -9.51 -3.54
N GLY A 169 6.20 -9.24 -3.55
CA GLY A 169 5.56 -8.33 -2.61
C GLY A 169 4.33 -8.94 -1.95
N VAL A 170 4.29 -8.85 -0.61
CA VAL A 170 3.09 -9.02 0.20
C VAL A 170 2.98 -7.86 1.19
N PHE A 171 1.75 -7.52 1.59
CA PHE A 171 1.50 -6.63 2.72
C PHE A 171 1.59 -7.39 4.04
N SER A 172 1.43 -6.70 5.17
CA SER A 172 1.41 -7.26 6.55
C SER A 172 0.41 -8.40 6.77
N ASN A 173 -0.71 -8.43 6.05
CA ASN A 173 -1.65 -9.55 6.07
C ASN A 173 -1.13 -10.80 5.31
N GLY A 174 0.10 -10.74 4.79
CA GLY A 174 0.79 -11.74 3.99
C GLY A 174 0.18 -12.01 2.61
N LYS A 175 -0.76 -11.18 2.15
CA LYS A 175 -1.33 -11.24 0.79
C LYS A 175 -0.64 -10.19 -0.09
N SER A 176 -0.64 -10.38 -1.40
CA SER A 176 -0.35 -9.32 -2.38
C SER A 176 -1.47 -8.27 -2.51
N THR A 177 -2.50 -8.32 -1.65
CA THR A 177 -3.65 -7.41 -1.60
C THR A 177 -3.95 -6.89 -0.19
N ARG A 178 -4.18 -5.59 -0.02
CA ARG A 178 -4.69 -4.98 1.22
C ARG A 178 -5.87 -4.05 0.95
N ASN A 179 -6.44 -3.46 2.01
CA ASN A 179 -7.59 -2.56 1.96
C ASN A 179 -8.82 -3.16 1.21
N ASP A 180 -8.85 -4.50 1.14
CA ASP A 180 -9.86 -5.37 0.54
C ASP A 180 -11.18 -5.21 1.31
N THR A 181 -12.04 -4.34 0.79
CA THR A 181 -13.28 -3.88 1.42
C THR A 181 -14.38 -3.79 0.38
N SER A 182 -15.60 -4.16 0.77
CA SER A 182 -16.76 -4.13 -0.12
C SER A 182 -18.05 -3.82 0.62
N GLY A 183 -19.04 -3.33 -0.13
CA GLY A 183 -20.37 -2.98 0.35
C GLY A 183 -20.99 -1.85 -0.46
N THR A 184 -22.06 -1.26 0.06
CA THR A 184 -22.79 -0.18 -0.60
C THR A 184 -22.02 1.14 -0.52
N ILE A 185 -21.93 1.85 -1.64
CA ILE A 185 -21.26 3.15 -1.77
C ILE A 185 -21.95 4.19 -0.86
N PRO A 186 -21.24 4.80 0.11
CA PRO A 186 -21.81 5.81 0.99
C PRO A 186 -22.27 7.04 0.21
N ASN A 187 -23.41 7.61 0.62
CA ASN A 187 -24.02 8.82 0.05
C ASN A 187 -24.24 8.78 -1.49
N ALA A 188 -24.39 7.58 -2.05
CA ALA A 188 -24.68 7.38 -3.48
C ALA A 188 -26.12 7.77 -3.85
N ASN A 189 -26.28 8.57 -4.91
CA ASN A 189 -27.57 9.05 -5.41
C ASN A 189 -28.51 7.89 -5.81
N SER A 190 -29.81 8.03 -5.50
CA SER A 190 -30.87 7.07 -5.87
C SER A 190 -31.48 7.30 -7.25
N ILE A 191 -31.11 8.41 -7.90
CA ILE A 191 -31.62 8.83 -9.21
C ILE A 191 -30.43 9.15 -10.11
N ALA A 192 -30.47 8.65 -11.35
CA ALA A 192 -29.59 9.04 -12.44
C ALA A 192 -30.38 9.81 -13.50
N ILE A 193 -29.77 10.86 -14.06
CA ILE A 193 -30.32 11.64 -15.17
C ILE A 193 -29.23 11.79 -16.22
N ASN A 194 -29.54 11.41 -17.46
CA ASN A 194 -28.59 11.38 -18.56
C ASN A 194 -29.16 12.09 -19.79
N LEU A 195 -28.31 12.86 -20.49
CA LEU A 195 -28.64 13.45 -21.78
C LEU A 195 -28.26 12.47 -22.89
N LEU A 196 -29.20 12.15 -23.78
CA LEU A 196 -29.06 11.15 -24.83
C LEU A 196 -28.88 11.82 -26.21
N ALA A 197 -27.96 11.29 -27.02
CA ALA A 197 -27.85 11.59 -28.45
C ALA A 197 -27.51 10.31 -29.21
N GLY A 198 -28.14 10.04 -30.35
CA GLY A 198 -27.93 8.78 -31.07
C GLY A 198 -28.33 8.77 -32.53
N ILE A 199 -27.89 7.74 -33.25
CA ILE A 199 -28.14 7.49 -34.66
C ILE A 199 -28.46 6.01 -34.86
N SER A 200 -29.46 5.69 -35.69
CA SER A 200 -29.82 4.29 -35.99
C SER A 200 -30.43 4.13 -37.37
N TYR A 201 -30.42 2.91 -37.92
CA TYR A 201 -30.92 2.63 -39.27
C TYR A 201 -31.88 1.45 -39.27
N ASP A 202 -33.13 1.66 -39.67
CA ASP A 202 -34.16 0.61 -39.67
C ASP A 202 -34.02 -0.32 -40.91
N LEU A 203 -33.47 -1.53 -40.73
CA LEU A 203 -33.43 -2.56 -41.77
C LEU A 203 -34.73 -3.38 -41.77
N PRO A 204 -35.59 -3.34 -42.80
CA PRO A 204 -36.75 -4.21 -42.89
C PRO A 204 -36.30 -5.67 -43.11
N LEU A 205 -36.70 -6.56 -42.21
CA LEU A 205 -36.38 -7.99 -42.27
C LEU A 205 -37.31 -8.80 -43.19
N ASN A 206 -38.44 -8.22 -43.61
CA ASN A 206 -39.41 -8.87 -44.48
C ASN A 206 -40.03 -7.91 -45.51
N ALA A 207 -40.46 -8.46 -46.64
CA ALA A 207 -41.07 -7.70 -47.74
C ALA A 207 -42.38 -7.00 -47.35
N SER A 208 -43.08 -7.50 -46.32
CA SER A 208 -44.28 -6.86 -45.76
C SER A 208 -43.97 -5.60 -44.94
N GLY A 209 -42.70 -5.36 -44.57
CA GLY A 209 -42.28 -4.19 -43.80
C GLY A 209 -42.83 -4.16 -42.38
N THR A 210 -43.00 -5.34 -41.76
CA THR A 210 -43.55 -5.48 -40.41
C THR A 210 -42.49 -5.77 -39.36
N LEU A 211 -41.37 -6.38 -39.74
CA LEU A 211 -40.24 -6.66 -38.85
C LEU A 211 -39.05 -5.79 -39.25
N PHE A 212 -38.42 -5.16 -38.27
CA PHE A 212 -37.21 -4.35 -38.47
C PHE A 212 -36.11 -4.79 -37.50
N LEU A 213 -34.90 -4.93 -38.03
CA LEU A 213 -33.67 -4.93 -37.26
C LEU A 213 -33.07 -3.53 -37.34
N THR A 214 -32.95 -2.85 -36.21
CA THR A 214 -32.42 -1.49 -36.16
C THR A 214 -31.09 -1.48 -35.40
N PRO A 215 -29.94 -1.63 -36.08
CA PRO A 215 -28.65 -1.27 -35.50
C PRO A 215 -28.59 0.24 -35.21
N GLY A 216 -27.92 0.60 -34.11
CA GLY A 216 -27.73 1.99 -33.72
C GLY A 216 -26.57 2.22 -32.75
N ILE A 217 -26.20 3.49 -32.61
CA ILE A 217 -25.18 3.99 -31.71
C ILE A 217 -25.80 5.14 -30.89
N GLN A 218 -25.65 5.10 -29.56
CA GLN A 218 -26.24 6.08 -28.64
C GLN A 218 -25.21 6.49 -27.58
N TYR A 219 -24.95 7.78 -27.47
CA TYR A 219 -24.17 8.35 -26.37
C TYR A 219 -25.10 8.81 -25.24
N SER A 220 -24.69 8.52 -24.01
CA SER A 220 -25.38 8.87 -22.76
C SER A 220 -24.42 9.66 -21.88
N LEU A 221 -24.72 10.93 -21.64
CA LEU A 221 -23.94 11.85 -20.81
C LEU A 221 -24.60 11.97 -19.43
N GLY A 222 -23.94 11.48 -18.38
CA GLY A 222 -24.45 11.57 -17.01
C GLY A 222 -24.38 13.00 -16.48
N LEU A 223 -25.50 13.54 -15.99
CA LEU A 223 -25.59 14.91 -15.49
C LEU A 223 -25.41 15.01 -13.97
N LEU A 224 -25.94 14.03 -13.23
CA LEU A 224 -25.79 13.92 -11.77
C LEU A 224 -24.53 13.12 -11.40
N PRO A 225 -23.86 13.44 -10.28
CA PRO A 225 -22.77 12.63 -9.77
C PRO A 225 -23.27 11.34 -9.11
N ILE A 226 -22.42 10.33 -9.02
CA ILE A 226 -22.70 9.04 -8.37
C ILE A 226 -22.81 9.22 -6.85
N ILE A 227 -21.90 9.97 -6.23
CA ILE A 227 -21.94 10.39 -4.82
C ILE A 227 -22.23 11.90 -4.78
N SER A 228 -23.14 12.35 -3.91
CA SER A 228 -23.55 13.76 -3.87
C SER A 228 -22.44 14.77 -3.51
N GLU A 229 -21.35 14.31 -2.90
CA GLU A 229 -20.23 15.13 -2.41
C GLU A 229 -19.03 15.21 -3.37
N TYR A 230 -18.96 14.37 -4.41
CA TYR A 230 -17.79 14.26 -5.30
C TYR A 230 -18.17 14.59 -6.75
N ASP A 231 -17.23 15.17 -7.51
CA ASP A 231 -17.38 15.28 -8.96
C ASP A 231 -17.03 13.95 -9.65
N TRP A 232 -17.93 12.97 -9.51
CA TRP A 232 -17.80 11.65 -10.10
C TRP A 232 -19.03 11.30 -10.93
N LYS A 233 -18.89 11.25 -12.26
CA LYS A 233 -19.98 11.03 -13.22
C LYS A 233 -19.67 9.85 -14.15
N ALA A 234 -20.70 9.10 -14.54
CA ALA A 234 -20.64 8.03 -15.52
C ALA A 234 -21.24 8.45 -16.87
N ASN A 235 -20.57 8.10 -17.95
CA ASN A 235 -21.01 8.28 -19.33
C ASN A 235 -20.90 6.95 -20.08
N SER A 236 -21.71 6.73 -21.12
CA SER A 236 -21.63 5.52 -21.93
C SER A 236 -21.74 5.79 -23.43
N LEU A 237 -20.92 5.11 -24.24
CA LEU A 237 -21.15 4.96 -25.68
C LEU A 237 -21.72 3.57 -25.94
N GLN A 238 -23.00 3.50 -26.30
CA GLN A 238 -23.77 2.27 -26.49
C GLN A 238 -23.86 1.92 -27.97
N PHE A 239 -23.58 0.66 -28.31
CA PHE A 239 -23.75 0.05 -29.62
C PHE A 239 -24.78 -1.06 -29.48
N GLY A 240 -25.84 -1.07 -30.29
CA GLY A 240 -26.91 -2.03 -30.06
C GLY A 240 -27.81 -2.30 -31.25
N ILE A 241 -28.69 -3.27 -31.05
CA ILE A 241 -29.71 -3.68 -32.00
C ILE A 241 -31.08 -3.66 -31.32
N ALA A 242 -32.07 -3.17 -32.05
CA ALA A 242 -33.47 -3.28 -31.68
C ALA A 242 -34.23 -4.17 -32.68
N PHE A 243 -35.01 -5.12 -32.17
CA PHE A 243 -35.97 -5.87 -32.96
C PHE A 243 -37.34 -5.23 -32.77
N LYS A 244 -37.83 -4.56 -33.81
CA LYS A 244 -39.09 -3.81 -33.80
C LYS A 244 -40.14 -4.54 -34.63
N TYR A 245 -41.30 -4.77 -34.05
CA TYR A 245 -42.49 -5.22 -34.75
C TYR A 245 -43.44 -4.03 -35.00
N SER A 246 -43.99 -4.03 -36.21
CA SER A 246 -44.84 -3.00 -36.80
C SER A 246 -46.05 -3.74 -37.39
N PRO A 247 -47.02 -4.14 -36.55
CA PRO A 247 -47.98 -5.18 -36.88
C PRO A 247 -48.76 -4.94 -38.17
N LYS A 248 -48.83 -5.98 -39.00
CA LYS A 248 -49.90 -6.22 -39.97
C LYS A 248 -50.40 -7.65 -39.73
N PRO A 249 -51.69 -7.96 -39.99
CA PRO A 249 -52.26 -9.30 -39.78
C PRO A 249 -51.49 -10.40 -40.51
N SER A 250 -51.45 -11.62 -39.95
CA SER A 250 -50.50 -12.67 -40.35
C SER A 250 -51.16 -14.04 -40.62
N VAL A 251 -50.40 -14.92 -41.30
CA VAL A 251 -50.65 -16.35 -41.56
C VAL A 251 -49.24 -16.98 -41.76
N ASP A 252 -48.84 -18.01 -41.00
CA ASP A 252 -47.39 -18.31 -40.79
C ASP A 252 -47.07 -19.82 -40.59
N THR A 253 -45.97 -20.37 -41.15
CA THR A 253 -45.39 -21.72 -40.82
C THR A 253 -43.91 -21.92 -41.29
N PRO A 254 -43.11 -22.85 -40.71
CA PRO A 254 -41.68 -23.16 -41.06
C PRO A 254 -41.46 -24.67 -41.45
N PRO A 255 -40.27 -25.36 -41.41
CA PRO A 255 -38.81 -25.05 -41.15
C PRO A 255 -37.86 -25.57 -42.31
N GLU A 256 -36.58 -26.07 -42.27
CA GLU A 256 -35.53 -26.43 -41.25
C GLU A 256 -34.03 -26.42 -41.76
N VAL A 257 -33.18 -27.45 -41.52
CA VAL A 257 -31.68 -27.56 -41.76
C VAL A 257 -31.25 -29.01 -42.23
N PRO A 258 -30.01 -29.64 -42.15
CA PRO A 258 -28.69 -29.36 -41.49
C PRO A 258 -27.38 -29.33 -42.37
N LYS A 259 -26.35 -30.20 -42.18
CA LYS A 259 -24.90 -29.77 -42.20
C LYS A 259 -23.76 -30.88 -42.19
N LEU A 260 -22.48 -30.52 -42.54
CA LEU A 260 -21.11 -31.13 -42.21
C LEU A 260 -20.63 -32.45 -42.92
N PRO A 261 -19.33 -32.94 -42.86
CA PRO A 261 -17.93 -32.41 -42.62
C PRO A 261 -16.87 -32.89 -43.72
N GLU A 262 -15.53 -33.21 -43.67
CA GLU A 262 -14.34 -33.20 -42.72
C GLU A 262 -12.90 -33.49 -43.36
N GLN A 263 -11.79 -33.30 -42.58
CA GLN A 263 -10.44 -33.99 -42.52
C GLN A 263 -9.20 -33.72 -43.47
N GLU A 264 -8.02 -34.39 -43.26
CA GLU A 264 -6.62 -33.88 -43.51
C GLU A 264 -5.39 -34.88 -43.77
N LYS A 265 -4.17 -34.35 -44.15
CA LYS A 265 -2.73 -34.79 -43.85
C LYS A 265 -2.03 -35.94 -44.67
N PRO A 266 -0.71 -36.38 -44.49
CA PRO A 266 0.42 -36.09 -43.52
C PRO A 266 1.94 -36.01 -44.07
N VAL A 267 3.00 -36.27 -43.23
CA VAL A 267 4.49 -36.59 -43.46
C VAL A 267 5.57 -35.43 -43.52
N ILE A 268 6.93 -35.52 -43.32
CA ILE A 268 7.98 -36.18 -42.41
C ILE A 268 9.46 -35.67 -42.78
N VAL A 269 10.69 -36.18 -42.39
CA VAL A 269 11.62 -36.05 -41.19
C VAL A 269 13.13 -36.39 -41.58
N GLU A 270 14.28 -35.83 -41.07
CA GLU A 270 15.25 -36.32 -39.99
C GLU A 270 16.73 -35.71 -39.98
N LYS A 271 17.55 -35.92 -38.88
CA LYS A 271 19.07 -35.99 -38.69
C LYS A 271 20.04 -34.75 -38.83
N THR A 272 21.28 -34.63 -38.25
CA THR A 272 22.30 -35.51 -37.53
C THR A 272 23.22 -34.75 -36.47
N VAL A 273 24.27 -35.37 -35.85
CA VAL A 273 25.07 -34.91 -34.63
C VAL A 273 26.60 -35.27 -34.63
N THR A 274 27.50 -34.57 -33.87
CA THR A 274 28.97 -34.89 -33.62
C THR A 274 29.58 -34.42 -32.23
N PRO A 275 30.83 -34.83 -31.79
CA PRO A 275 31.31 -34.81 -30.36
C PRO A 275 32.71 -34.12 -29.99
N PRO A 276 33.19 -34.12 -28.69
CA PRO A 276 34.40 -33.39 -28.17
C PRO A 276 35.56 -34.19 -27.46
N VAL A 277 36.69 -33.55 -27.04
CA VAL A 277 37.94 -34.14 -26.40
C VAL A 277 38.71 -33.18 -25.41
N VAL A 278 39.51 -33.66 -24.41
CA VAL A 278 40.26 -32.88 -23.34
C VAL A 278 41.68 -33.45 -22.94
N VAL A 279 42.52 -32.74 -22.12
CA VAL A 279 44.01 -32.90 -21.92
C VAL A 279 44.50 -32.97 -20.41
N LYS A 280 45.82 -32.87 -20.10
CA LYS A 280 46.62 -33.42 -18.94
C LYS A 280 47.03 -32.42 -17.78
N LYS A 281 47.55 -32.90 -16.62
CA LYS A 281 47.78 -32.19 -15.31
C LYS A 281 49.23 -31.71 -14.97
N LYS A 282 49.36 -30.82 -13.94
CA LYS A 282 50.55 -30.12 -13.35
C LYS A 282 50.79 -30.43 -11.82
N PRO A 283 51.87 -29.93 -11.15
CA PRO A 283 52.16 -30.09 -9.71
C PRO A 283 51.11 -29.50 -8.73
N ASN A 284 51.32 -29.68 -7.42
CA ASN A 284 50.22 -29.93 -6.46
C ASN A 284 50.24 -29.09 -5.15
N LEU A 285 50.21 -27.76 -5.24
CA LEU A 285 49.74 -26.91 -4.13
C LEU A 285 48.24 -27.20 -3.87
N THR A 286 47.82 -27.34 -2.61
CA THR A 286 46.41 -27.62 -2.28
C THR A 286 45.86 -26.77 -1.14
N ALA A 287 44.58 -26.43 -1.27
CA ALA A 287 43.76 -25.81 -0.23
C ALA A 287 42.47 -26.62 -0.07
N SER A 288 41.87 -26.59 1.12
CA SER A 288 40.53 -27.12 1.39
C SER A 288 39.85 -26.27 2.45
N ILE A 289 38.65 -25.77 2.18
CA ILE A 289 37.84 -25.05 3.17
C ILE A 289 36.43 -25.64 3.28
N SER A 290 36.00 -25.89 4.52
CA SER A 290 34.62 -26.23 4.86
C SER A 290 34.01 -25.15 5.76
N ALA A 291 32.69 -25.11 5.83
CA ALA A 291 31.96 -24.29 6.80
C ALA A 291 31.13 -25.19 7.73
N VAL A 292 30.83 -24.70 8.92
CA VAL A 292 29.86 -25.25 9.88
C VAL A 292 28.99 -24.13 10.45
N ARG A 293 27.78 -24.44 10.90
CA ARG A 293 26.95 -23.53 11.69
C ARG A 293 27.26 -23.72 13.16
N VAL A 294 27.25 -22.62 13.93
CA VAL A 294 27.43 -22.65 15.38
C VAL A 294 26.07 -22.44 16.05
N ALA A 295 25.57 -23.47 16.74
CA ALA A 295 24.33 -23.40 17.49
C ALA A 295 24.54 -22.85 18.91
N THR A 296 23.44 -22.54 19.62
CA THR A 296 23.46 -22.18 21.05
C THR A 296 24.22 -23.23 21.87
N GLY A 297 25.23 -22.79 22.62
CA GLY A 297 26.16 -23.68 23.33
C GLY A 297 27.48 -23.98 22.59
N ASP A 298 27.81 -23.23 21.53
CA ASP A 298 29.03 -23.37 20.71
C ASP A 298 29.14 -24.74 19.98
N ILE A 299 27.98 -25.35 19.69
CA ILE A 299 27.89 -26.68 19.07
C ILE A 299 27.97 -26.54 17.54
N GLU A 300 29.02 -27.10 16.95
CA GLU A 300 29.24 -27.14 15.51
C GLU A 300 28.36 -28.18 14.80
N GLN A 301 27.77 -27.81 13.65
CA GLN A 301 26.99 -28.70 12.80
C GLN A 301 27.23 -28.41 11.30
N PRO A 302 27.07 -29.39 10.39
CA PRO A 302 27.15 -29.15 8.94
C PRO A 302 26.22 -28.03 8.44
N ILE A 303 26.64 -27.30 7.39
CA ILE A 303 25.93 -26.14 6.85
C ILE A 303 25.88 -26.14 5.31
N ASP A 304 25.18 -27.11 4.72
CA ASP A 304 24.95 -27.13 3.27
C ASP A 304 24.00 -26.01 2.80
N LYS A 305 23.18 -25.50 3.72
CA LYS A 305 22.06 -24.58 3.48
C LYS A 305 21.83 -23.67 4.69
N ILE A 306 21.52 -22.40 4.41
CA ILE A 306 20.96 -21.43 5.35
C ILE A 306 19.56 -21.07 4.86
N THR A 307 18.58 -21.12 5.76
CA THR A 307 17.24 -20.61 5.50
C THR A 307 17.11 -19.22 6.14
N ILE A 308 16.57 -18.27 5.37
CA ILE A 308 16.15 -16.95 5.83
C ILE A 308 14.63 -16.92 5.76
N GLU A 309 13.98 -16.85 6.91
CA GLU A 309 12.53 -16.88 7.03
C GLU A 309 11.97 -15.46 7.19
N GLU A 310 10.97 -15.11 6.39
CA GLU A 310 10.23 -13.84 6.51
C GLU A 310 8.96 -14.05 7.32
N PHE A 311 8.71 -13.16 8.28
CA PHE A 311 7.51 -13.15 9.12
C PHE A 311 6.79 -11.82 9.01
N ALA A 312 5.47 -11.88 8.91
CA ALA A 312 4.62 -10.69 9.00
C ALA A 312 4.74 -10.09 10.41
N SER A 313 4.90 -8.77 10.49
CA SER A 313 5.17 -8.07 11.75
C SER A 313 4.49 -6.70 11.77
N THR A 314 3.50 -6.49 12.64
CA THR A 314 3.13 -5.11 13.00
C THR A 314 4.05 -4.60 14.11
N ALA A 315 4.74 -3.50 13.85
CA ALA A 315 5.45 -2.72 14.86
C ALA A 315 4.58 -1.53 15.31
N LEU A 316 4.44 -1.33 16.62
CA LEU A 316 3.83 -0.13 17.20
C LEU A 316 4.92 0.76 17.79
N HIS A 317 5.12 1.91 17.16
CA HIS A 317 6.07 2.93 17.56
C HIS A 317 5.35 4.01 18.37
N PRO A 318 5.49 4.05 19.71
CA PRO A 318 4.89 5.06 20.55
C PRO A 318 5.53 6.42 20.25
N LEU A 319 4.71 7.42 19.95
CA LEU A 319 5.18 8.76 19.62
C LEU A 319 5.23 9.61 20.89
N LEU A 320 6.44 9.91 21.39
CA LEU A 320 6.60 10.89 22.47
C LEU A 320 5.99 12.24 22.06
N GLN A 321 5.10 12.76 22.89
CA GLN A 321 4.37 14.01 22.66
C GLN A 321 5.19 15.25 23.07
N TYR A 322 6.51 15.14 23.08
CA TYR A 322 7.45 16.14 23.58
C TYR A 322 8.47 16.48 22.49
N VAL A 323 8.94 17.73 22.45
CA VAL A 323 10.11 18.16 21.67
C VAL A 323 11.06 18.87 22.63
N PHE A 324 12.27 18.33 22.80
CA PHE A 324 13.27 18.84 23.74
C PHE A 324 14.13 19.94 23.10
N PHE A 325 14.65 20.84 23.93
CA PHE A 325 15.39 22.04 23.52
C PHE A 325 16.68 22.22 24.34
N GLU A 326 17.69 22.81 23.70
CA GLU A 326 18.95 23.17 24.35
C GLU A 326 18.77 24.35 25.33
N GLU A 327 19.69 24.48 26.28
CA GLU A 327 19.64 25.55 27.31
C GLU A 327 19.61 26.94 26.67
N ASN A 328 18.70 27.78 27.17
CA ASN A 328 18.46 29.16 26.74
C ASN A 328 18.12 29.32 25.23
N SER A 329 17.81 28.22 24.52
CA SER A 329 17.47 28.24 23.10
C SER A 329 15.99 27.97 22.82
N SER A 330 15.44 28.71 21.86
CA SER A 330 14.13 28.46 21.25
C SER A 330 14.21 27.95 19.80
N GLU A 331 15.41 27.65 19.31
CA GLU A 331 15.60 26.99 18.01
C GLU A 331 15.27 25.50 18.13
N ILE A 332 14.57 24.94 17.14
CA ILE A 332 14.25 23.50 17.10
C ILE A 332 15.57 22.75 16.82
N PRO A 333 16.05 21.86 17.72
CA PRO A 333 17.33 21.18 17.51
C PRO A 333 17.35 20.35 16.22
N SER A 334 18.47 20.36 15.51
CA SER A 334 18.62 19.75 14.18
C SER A 334 18.41 18.22 14.14
N LYS A 335 18.42 17.55 15.29
CA LYS A 335 17.99 16.15 15.46
C LYS A 335 16.52 15.93 15.10
N TYR A 336 15.66 16.93 15.22
CA TYR A 336 14.27 16.86 14.75
C TYR A 336 14.22 17.15 13.24
N LEU A 337 13.82 16.14 12.46
CA LEU A 337 13.80 16.22 11.01
C LEU A 337 12.78 17.27 10.54
N GLN A 338 13.27 18.35 9.95
CA GLN A 338 12.45 19.39 9.34
C GLN A 338 12.52 19.26 7.81
N ILE A 339 11.40 18.91 7.17
CA ILE A 339 11.29 18.83 5.70
C ILE A 339 10.89 20.18 5.07
N THR A 340 10.96 20.30 3.75
CA THR A 340 10.49 21.46 2.99
C THR A 340 9.00 21.37 2.64
N GLN A 341 8.37 22.49 2.30
CA GLN A 341 6.95 22.52 1.93
C GLN A 341 6.61 21.55 0.79
N GLN A 342 7.49 21.45 -0.23
CA GLN A 342 7.37 20.50 -1.34
C GLN A 342 7.30 19.05 -0.83
N LYS A 343 8.25 18.65 0.03
CA LYS A 343 8.25 17.31 0.64
C LYS A 343 7.03 17.06 1.55
N SER A 344 6.34 18.09 2.03
CA SER A 344 5.12 17.94 2.83
C SER A 344 3.91 17.45 2.05
N ASP A 345 3.92 17.55 0.71
CA ASP A 345 2.87 17.02 -0.16
C ASP A 345 3.08 15.52 -0.47
N ASP A 346 4.33 15.06 -0.48
CA ASP A 346 4.73 13.67 -0.77
C ASP A 346 4.89 12.79 0.50
N PHE A 347 5.12 13.38 1.67
CA PHE A 347 5.42 12.67 2.93
C PHE A 347 4.35 11.63 3.31
N SER A 348 4.81 10.45 3.72
CA SER A 348 3.96 9.32 4.10
C SER A 348 4.34 8.73 5.45
N LEU A 349 3.37 8.23 6.20
CA LEU A 349 3.66 7.41 7.39
C LEU A 349 4.29 6.04 7.02
N ARG A 350 4.40 5.72 5.73
CA ARG A 350 5.11 4.57 5.19
C ARG A 350 6.62 4.76 5.06
N ASP A 351 7.09 6.02 5.08
CA ASP A 351 8.51 6.39 5.03
C ASP A 351 9.31 5.79 6.22
N PHE A 352 8.60 5.32 7.25
CA PHE A 352 9.10 4.72 8.47
C PHE A 352 9.22 3.18 8.45
N LEU A 353 8.96 2.51 7.33
CA LEU A 353 9.21 1.05 7.22
C LEU A 353 10.68 0.73 7.55
N GLY A 354 10.92 -0.36 8.28
CA GLY A 354 12.23 -0.72 8.83
C GLY A 354 12.81 0.22 9.91
N SER A 355 12.23 1.40 10.16
CA SER A 355 12.78 2.41 11.09
C SER A 355 12.64 1.99 12.56
N ASN A 356 13.58 2.41 13.40
CA ASN A 356 13.45 2.20 14.85
C ASN A 356 12.61 3.34 15.50
N SER A 357 12.08 3.10 16.71
CA SER A 357 11.17 4.05 17.38
C SER A 357 11.77 5.45 17.63
N MET A 358 13.10 5.58 17.73
CA MET A 358 13.79 6.87 17.84
C MET A 358 13.80 7.63 16.50
N ASP A 359 14.07 6.94 15.38
CA ASP A 359 14.11 7.57 14.04
C ASP A 359 12.72 8.11 13.66
N VAL A 360 11.68 7.29 13.92
CA VAL A 360 10.28 7.66 13.76
C VAL A 360 9.94 8.89 14.59
N TYR A 361 10.44 8.94 15.83
CA TYR A 361 10.21 10.06 16.73
C TYR A 361 10.95 11.34 16.37
N TYR A 362 12.16 11.27 15.81
CA TYR A 362 12.82 12.47 15.30
C TYR A 362 12.02 13.14 14.17
N SER A 363 11.08 12.43 13.55
CA SER A 363 10.09 12.97 12.62
C SER A 363 8.74 13.39 13.26
N VAL A 364 8.64 13.50 14.60
CA VAL A 364 7.38 13.85 15.31
C VAL A 364 6.70 15.11 14.77
N LEU A 365 7.47 16.14 14.38
CA LEU A 365 6.94 17.37 13.79
C LEU A 365 6.28 17.13 12.42
N ASN A 366 6.84 16.22 11.63
CA ASN A 366 6.29 15.82 10.32
C ASN A 366 5.02 14.98 10.50
N VAL A 367 5.03 14.05 11.45
CA VAL A 367 3.88 13.20 11.77
C VAL A 367 2.70 14.04 12.26
N VAL A 368 2.94 15.02 13.14
CA VAL A 368 1.92 15.98 13.59
C VAL A 368 1.45 16.87 12.44
N GLY A 369 2.36 17.40 11.63
CA GLY A 369 2.04 18.22 10.45
C GLY A 369 1.16 17.48 9.44
N TYR A 370 1.55 16.27 9.05
CA TYR A 370 0.79 15.38 8.17
C TYR A 370 -0.60 15.08 8.73
N ARG A 371 -0.69 14.63 9.99
CA ARG A 371 -1.97 14.32 10.63
C ARG A 371 -2.87 15.55 10.73
N MET A 372 -2.34 16.75 11.01
CA MET A 372 -3.12 17.98 10.98
C MET A 372 -3.56 18.38 9.56
N LYS A 373 -2.75 18.11 8.54
CA LYS A 373 -3.06 18.37 7.12
C LYS A 373 -4.20 17.46 6.62
N THR A 374 -4.22 16.19 7.05
CA THR A 374 -5.28 15.22 6.70
C THR A 374 -6.54 15.30 7.57
N THR A 375 -6.51 15.99 8.73
CA THR A 375 -7.67 16.18 9.63
C THR A 375 -8.10 17.66 9.76
N PRO A 376 -8.77 18.29 8.77
CA PRO A 376 -8.93 19.75 8.72
C PRO A 376 -9.64 20.42 9.92
N LYS A 377 -10.43 19.67 10.69
CA LYS A 377 -11.20 20.16 11.86
C LYS A 377 -10.38 20.21 13.15
N THR A 378 -9.26 19.49 13.20
CA THR A 378 -8.56 19.17 14.45
C THR A 378 -7.60 20.28 14.88
N THR A 379 -7.44 20.50 16.18
CA THR A 379 -6.58 21.55 16.76
C THR A 379 -5.53 20.96 17.70
N VAL A 380 -4.40 21.66 17.86
CA VAL A 380 -3.34 21.29 18.80
C VAL A 380 -3.02 22.44 19.75
N THR A 381 -2.58 22.11 20.95
CA THR A 381 -2.01 23.06 21.92
C THR A 381 -0.56 22.69 22.18
N LEU A 382 0.33 23.63 21.88
CA LEU A 382 1.77 23.52 22.12
C LEU A 382 2.09 24.25 23.43
N THR A 383 2.50 23.50 24.45
CA THR A 383 2.79 24.04 25.79
C THR A 383 4.29 24.08 26.03
N GLY A 384 4.88 25.27 25.91
CA GLY A 384 6.31 25.44 26.11
C GLY A 384 6.72 25.45 27.58
N CYS A 385 7.87 24.84 27.88
CA CYS A 385 8.46 24.72 29.21
C CYS A 385 9.97 25.08 29.20
N ASN A 386 10.52 25.26 30.40
CA ASN A 386 11.92 25.60 30.68
C ASN A 386 12.41 24.83 31.93
N SER A 387 13.72 24.82 32.20
CA SER A 387 14.26 24.14 33.39
C SER A 387 14.06 24.93 34.70
N ASN A 388 13.63 26.18 34.62
CA ASN A 388 13.40 27.09 35.76
C ASN A 388 14.61 27.28 36.70
N GLU A 389 15.82 27.16 36.16
CA GLU A 389 17.11 27.35 36.85
C GLU A 389 18.02 28.26 36.02
N GLY A 390 19.08 28.80 36.62
CA GLY A 390 20.11 29.56 35.91
C GLY A 390 19.54 30.65 34.99
N ASN A 391 19.89 30.60 33.70
CA ASN A 391 19.43 31.52 32.66
C ASN A 391 17.95 31.34 32.28
N GLU A 392 17.33 30.21 32.67
CA GLU A 392 15.93 29.88 32.42
C GLU A 392 15.00 30.16 33.61
N LEU A 393 15.54 30.60 34.76
CA LEU A 393 14.77 30.89 35.97
C LEU A 393 13.67 31.93 35.69
N ASN A 394 12.41 31.53 35.87
CA ASN A 394 11.21 32.31 35.56
C ASN A 394 11.08 32.79 34.09
N ASN A 395 11.85 32.21 33.16
CA ASN A 395 11.90 32.65 31.76
C ASN A 395 10.74 32.06 30.93
N ALA A 396 9.50 32.42 31.29
CA ALA A 396 8.31 31.99 30.58
C ALA A 396 8.24 32.51 29.13
N THR A 397 9.02 33.55 28.78
CA THR A 397 9.17 34.05 27.40
C THR A 397 9.95 33.06 26.54
N LEU A 398 11.07 32.51 27.03
CA LEU A 398 11.80 31.43 26.34
C LEU A 398 10.89 30.22 26.07
N SER A 399 10.12 29.80 27.09
CA SER A 399 9.12 28.74 26.95
C SER A 399 8.13 29.02 25.82
N ARG A 400 7.58 30.23 25.77
CA ARG A 400 6.68 30.67 24.70
C ARG A 400 7.35 30.58 23.33
N ASN A 401 8.57 31.11 23.21
CA ASN A 401 9.32 31.15 21.96
C ASN A 401 9.59 29.73 21.42
N ARG A 402 9.92 28.76 22.28
CA ARG A 402 10.06 27.33 21.91
C ARG A 402 8.80 26.79 21.23
N ALA A 403 7.62 27.08 21.79
CA ALA A 403 6.34 26.67 21.22
C ALA A 403 5.97 27.44 19.94
N GLU A 404 6.31 28.73 19.85
CA GLU A 404 6.10 29.56 18.66
C GLU A 404 7.00 29.12 17.49
N SER A 405 8.24 28.65 17.72
CA SER A 405 9.08 28.03 16.68
C SER A 405 8.44 26.80 16.05
N ILE A 406 7.88 25.88 16.86
CA ILE A 406 7.17 24.70 16.35
C ILE A 406 5.90 25.10 15.60
N LYS A 407 5.16 26.09 16.10
CA LYS A 407 4.00 26.65 15.37
C LYS A 407 4.41 27.24 14.03
N LYS A 408 5.52 27.98 13.96
CA LYS A 408 6.05 28.55 12.71
C LYS A 408 6.32 27.44 11.69
N TYR A 409 7.01 26.38 12.10
CA TYR A 409 7.28 25.22 11.25
C TYR A 409 5.99 24.59 10.69
N LEU A 410 5.00 24.32 11.54
CA LEU A 410 3.72 23.73 11.12
C LEU A 410 2.87 24.67 10.23
N VAL A 411 2.98 25.99 10.38
CA VAL A 411 2.27 26.95 9.53
C VAL A 411 2.96 27.09 8.16
N GLU A 412 4.28 27.29 8.14
CA GLU A 412 5.04 27.62 6.93
C GLU A 412 5.34 26.41 6.04
N VAL A 413 5.71 25.27 6.62
CA VAL A 413 6.03 24.04 5.86
C VAL A 413 4.78 23.22 5.59
N TRP A 414 3.93 23.01 6.59
CA TRP A 414 2.79 22.10 6.48
C TRP A 414 1.48 22.80 6.06
N GLY A 415 1.49 24.12 5.88
CA GLY A 415 0.32 24.91 5.46
C GLY A 415 -0.81 24.94 6.50
N ILE A 416 -0.54 24.57 7.76
CA ILE A 416 -1.57 24.47 8.78
C ILE A 416 -2.05 25.88 9.16
N ASN A 417 -3.37 26.10 9.08
CA ASN A 417 -3.97 27.36 9.50
C ASN A 417 -3.63 27.66 10.97
N GLY A 418 -2.88 28.74 11.21
CA GLY A 418 -2.38 29.11 12.54
C GLY A 418 -3.43 29.36 13.62
N LYS A 419 -4.73 29.41 13.29
CA LYS A 419 -5.83 29.39 14.28
C LYS A 419 -6.08 28.00 14.88
N ARG A 420 -5.63 26.93 14.23
CA ARG A 420 -5.71 25.53 14.71
C ARG A 420 -4.59 25.16 15.70
N ILE A 421 -3.63 26.07 15.94
CA ILE A 421 -2.47 25.84 16.81
C ILE A 421 -2.52 26.86 17.96
N LYS A 422 -2.92 26.42 19.15
CA LYS A 422 -2.87 27.20 20.39
C LYS A 422 -1.46 27.16 20.97
N ILE A 423 -1.01 28.28 21.54
CA ILE A 423 0.24 28.37 22.31
C ILE A 423 -0.12 28.53 23.79
N GLU A 424 0.54 27.74 24.63
CA GLU A 424 0.59 27.92 26.08
C GLU A 424 2.06 27.93 26.54
N GLN A 425 2.32 28.52 27.71
CA GLN A 425 3.66 28.72 28.24
C GLN A 425 3.66 28.57 29.76
N ARG A 426 4.73 27.98 30.30
CA ARG A 426 4.99 27.87 31.73
C ARG A 426 6.49 27.74 31.99
N ASN A 427 6.88 27.69 33.25
CA ASN A 427 8.24 27.32 33.61
C ASN A 427 8.40 25.79 33.51
N LEU A 428 8.22 25.07 34.61
CA LEU A 428 8.30 23.60 34.60
C LEU A 428 7.08 22.92 33.91
N PRO A 429 7.25 21.71 33.34
CA PRO A 429 6.16 20.88 32.79
C PRO A 429 5.09 20.43 33.82
N THR A 430 4.03 19.73 33.39
CA THR A 430 3.01 19.18 34.32
C THR A 430 3.63 18.13 35.25
N ASN A 431 4.37 17.20 34.66
CA ASN A 431 5.19 16.22 35.37
C ASN A 431 6.66 16.61 35.09
N PRO A 432 7.30 17.44 35.93
CA PRO A 432 8.71 17.76 35.77
C PRO A 432 9.58 16.55 36.15
N SER A 433 10.68 16.37 35.42
CA SER A 433 11.77 15.48 35.82
C SER A 433 12.60 16.15 36.92
N ASN A 434 13.38 15.37 37.69
CA ASN A 434 14.07 15.85 38.89
C ASN A 434 15.01 17.06 38.61
N SER A 435 14.57 18.27 39.00
CA SER A 435 15.32 19.51 38.75
C SER A 435 16.61 19.68 39.56
N ALA A 436 16.92 18.75 40.48
CA ALA A 436 18.18 18.74 41.20
C ALA A 436 19.35 18.08 40.41
N ILE A 437 19.07 17.51 39.23
CA ILE A 437 20.09 16.88 38.36
C ILE A 437 19.99 17.41 36.93
N LYS A 438 21.15 17.48 36.25
CA LYS A 438 21.28 18.04 34.89
C LYS A 438 20.36 17.36 33.89
N GLU A 439 20.25 16.03 33.99
CA GLU A 439 19.46 15.16 33.13
C GLU A 439 17.96 15.47 33.24
N GLY A 440 17.48 15.78 34.45
CA GLY A 440 16.11 16.19 34.69
C GLY A 440 15.83 17.59 34.16
N ASN A 441 16.80 18.50 34.22
CA ASN A 441 16.66 19.84 33.65
C ASN A 441 16.70 19.84 32.12
N GLU A 442 17.50 18.99 31.48
CA GLU A 442 17.38 18.71 30.04
C GLU A 442 15.98 18.18 29.66
N GLU A 443 15.41 17.29 30.47
CA GLU A 443 14.06 16.76 30.24
C GLU A 443 12.94 17.77 30.50
N ASN A 444 13.18 18.79 31.34
CA ASN A 444 12.23 19.88 31.61
C ASN A 444 12.20 20.94 30.50
N ARG A 445 13.29 21.10 29.73
CA ARG A 445 13.38 21.97 28.54
C ARG A 445 12.66 21.35 27.35
N ARG A 446 11.32 21.34 27.39
CA ARG A 446 10.48 20.75 26.33
C ARG A 446 9.27 21.59 25.95
N VAL A 447 8.78 21.39 24.73
CA VAL A 447 7.40 21.74 24.34
C VAL A 447 6.57 20.46 24.38
N GLU A 448 5.43 20.50 25.04
CA GLU A 448 4.48 19.40 25.11
C GLU A 448 3.34 19.62 24.10
N ILE A 449 3.06 18.61 23.28
CA ILE A 449 2.07 18.64 22.20
C ILE A 449 0.81 17.91 22.67
N SER A 450 -0.33 18.59 22.64
CA SER A 450 -1.64 18.00 22.93
C SER A 450 -2.66 18.35 21.85
N SER A 451 -3.77 17.62 21.76
CA SER A 451 -4.81 17.86 20.77
C SER A 451 -6.20 17.61 21.36
N ASN A 452 -7.23 18.22 20.74
CA ASN A 452 -8.63 17.89 21.04
C ASN A 452 -9.11 16.59 20.38
N ASP A 453 -8.22 15.90 19.67
CA ASP A 453 -8.43 14.66 18.92
C ASP A 453 -7.27 13.71 19.23
N GLY A 454 -7.58 12.45 19.50
CA GLY A 454 -6.55 11.45 19.79
C GLY A 454 -5.64 11.16 18.59
N GLU A 455 -6.17 11.23 17.37
CA GLU A 455 -5.49 10.72 16.17
C GLU A 455 -4.20 11.47 15.82
N ILE A 456 -4.05 12.74 16.23
CA ILE A 456 -2.80 13.50 16.04
C ILE A 456 -1.63 12.86 16.80
N ILE A 457 -1.90 12.29 17.98
CA ILE A 457 -0.90 11.92 18.99
C ILE A 457 -0.92 10.43 19.37
N THR A 458 -1.63 9.59 18.61
CA THR A 458 -1.55 8.13 18.70
C THR A 458 -0.17 7.62 18.28
N PRO A 459 0.26 6.44 18.78
CA PRO A 459 1.38 5.70 18.21
C PRO A 459 1.27 5.54 16.68
N ILE A 460 2.41 5.34 16.02
CA ILE A 460 2.43 4.94 14.60
C ILE A 460 2.44 3.42 14.57
N ILE A 461 1.48 2.84 13.84
CA ILE A 461 1.35 1.40 13.64
C ILE A 461 1.88 1.12 12.23
N ILE A 462 3.00 0.41 12.16
CA ILE A 462 3.74 0.12 10.93
C ILE A 462 3.64 -1.37 10.65
N ASP A 463 3.31 -1.70 9.42
CA ASP A 463 2.89 -3.02 8.97
C ASP A 463 3.94 -3.54 7.97
N ASP A 464 4.84 -4.40 8.44
CA ASP A 464 6.15 -4.69 7.81
C ASP A 464 6.47 -6.21 7.79
N THR A 465 7.64 -6.58 7.28
CA THR A 465 8.14 -7.97 7.19
C THR A 465 9.55 -8.09 7.77
N ILE A 466 9.69 -8.84 8.86
CA ILE A 466 11.00 -9.10 9.48
C ILE A 466 11.63 -10.39 8.95
N ARG A 467 12.96 -10.40 8.80
CA ARG A 467 13.75 -11.59 8.44
C ARG A 467 14.43 -12.18 9.67
N ARG A 468 14.37 -13.51 9.84
CA ARG A 468 15.20 -14.25 10.79
C ARG A 468 16.05 -15.29 10.05
N VAL A 469 17.23 -15.58 10.58
CA VAL A 469 18.22 -16.48 9.96
C VAL A 469 18.28 -17.78 10.76
N SER A 470 18.30 -18.92 10.08
CA SER A 470 18.38 -20.25 10.71
C SER A 470 19.70 -20.53 11.45
N THR A 471 20.72 -19.67 11.30
CA THR A 471 21.93 -19.64 12.15
C THR A 471 22.42 -18.20 12.33
N PRO A 472 22.86 -17.79 13.54
CA PRO A 472 23.43 -16.46 13.75
C PRO A 472 24.90 -16.37 13.35
N VAL A 473 25.62 -17.50 13.31
CA VAL A 473 27.07 -17.57 13.08
C VAL A 473 27.41 -18.71 12.10
N ILE A 474 28.37 -18.44 11.22
CA ILE A 474 29.04 -19.41 10.35
C ILE A 474 30.50 -19.46 10.79
N ARG A 475 31.03 -20.67 11.00
CA ARG A 475 32.44 -20.92 11.32
C ARG A 475 33.10 -21.59 10.12
N PHE A 476 34.11 -20.94 9.57
CA PHE A 476 34.93 -21.48 8.48
C PHE A 476 36.10 -22.26 9.06
N LEU A 477 36.38 -23.44 8.48
CA LEU A 477 37.44 -24.36 8.88
C LEU A 477 38.42 -24.53 7.70
N PRO A 478 39.39 -23.61 7.52
CA PRO A 478 40.33 -23.63 6.40
C PRO A 478 41.54 -24.52 6.69
N LYS A 479 42.05 -25.22 5.66
CA LYS A 479 43.27 -26.02 5.70
C LYS A 479 44.03 -25.86 4.38
N ALA A 480 45.35 -25.98 4.40
CA ALA A 480 46.19 -25.94 3.20
C ALA A 480 47.41 -26.84 3.34
N THR A 481 47.90 -27.36 2.22
CA THR A 481 49.17 -28.10 2.12
C THR A 481 49.97 -27.50 0.98
N ALA A 482 51.03 -26.78 1.35
CA ALA A 482 51.94 -26.09 0.44
C ALA A 482 53.32 -26.73 0.55
N GLU A 483 53.70 -27.53 -0.45
CA GLU A 483 54.99 -28.22 -0.49
C GLU A 483 56.17 -27.22 -0.55
N ALA A 484 55.95 -26.03 -1.12
CA ALA A 484 56.88 -24.89 -1.13
C ALA A 484 56.68 -23.88 0.02
N GLY A 485 55.87 -24.21 1.05
CA GLY A 485 55.60 -23.36 2.21
C GLY A 485 54.64 -22.18 1.94
N LEU A 486 53.83 -21.80 2.94
CA LEU A 486 52.79 -20.78 2.82
C LEU A 486 53.33 -19.34 2.94
N SER A 487 52.99 -18.48 1.98
CA SER A 487 53.31 -17.04 2.01
C SER A 487 52.16 -16.23 2.60
N ASP A 488 51.02 -16.19 1.92
CA ASP A 488 49.84 -15.41 2.31
C ASP A 488 48.53 -16.15 2.01
N TRP A 489 47.46 -15.77 2.72
CA TRP A 489 46.12 -16.28 2.50
C TRP A 489 45.05 -15.21 2.66
N THR A 490 43.98 -15.36 1.88
CA THR A 490 42.76 -14.56 1.92
C THR A 490 41.56 -15.51 1.95
N LEU A 491 40.67 -15.32 2.92
CA LEU A 491 39.34 -15.91 2.94
C LEU A 491 38.32 -14.81 2.65
N THR A 492 37.60 -14.92 1.53
CA THR A 492 36.41 -14.12 1.25
C THR A 492 35.17 -14.99 1.36
N ALA A 493 34.08 -14.44 1.91
CA ALA A 493 32.73 -14.99 1.73
C ALA A 493 31.86 -13.88 1.16
N THR A 494 31.27 -14.12 -0.01
CA THR A 494 30.59 -13.11 -0.83
C THR A 494 29.32 -13.67 -1.44
N GLN A 495 28.29 -12.83 -1.53
CA GLN A 495 27.06 -13.11 -2.27
C GLN A 495 26.91 -12.10 -3.41
N GLN A 496 26.56 -12.59 -4.61
CA GLN A 496 26.67 -11.85 -5.88
C GLN A 496 26.05 -10.44 -5.86
N ASN A 497 24.90 -10.27 -5.18
CA ASN A 497 24.22 -8.99 -4.97
C ASN A 497 23.88 -8.80 -3.47
N GLY A 498 24.80 -9.09 -2.56
CA GLY A 498 24.49 -9.12 -1.12
C GLY A 498 25.68 -8.94 -0.19
N ILE A 499 25.60 -9.60 0.96
CA ILE A 499 26.60 -9.52 2.03
C ILE A 499 27.99 -9.98 1.58
N SER A 500 29.03 -9.37 2.16
CA SER A 500 30.42 -9.76 1.98
C SER A 500 31.22 -9.61 3.28
N THR A 501 32.19 -10.50 3.46
CA THR A 501 33.22 -10.43 4.51
C THR A 501 34.55 -10.93 3.97
N ALA A 502 35.66 -10.44 4.54
CA ALA A 502 37.01 -10.80 4.13
C ALA A 502 37.96 -10.87 5.34
N TYR A 503 38.76 -11.92 5.39
CA TYR A 503 39.78 -12.19 6.41
C TYR A 503 41.10 -12.49 5.70
N ASN A 504 42.23 -12.02 6.25
CA ASN A 504 43.54 -12.15 5.62
C ASN A 504 44.61 -12.52 6.65
N GLY A 505 45.67 -13.20 6.21
CA GLY A 505 46.82 -13.50 7.06
C GLY A 505 48.07 -13.93 6.28
N THR A 506 49.17 -14.07 6.99
CA THR A 506 50.50 -14.40 6.45
C THR A 506 51.12 -15.56 7.23
N SER A 507 51.77 -16.48 6.50
CA SER A 507 52.54 -17.65 6.99
C SER A 507 51.81 -18.69 7.87
N ILE A 508 50.80 -18.32 8.66
CA ILE A 508 50.02 -19.18 9.55
C ILE A 508 48.54 -19.05 9.20
N LEU A 509 47.87 -20.18 8.96
CA LEU A 509 46.44 -20.27 8.72
C LEU A 509 45.72 -20.59 10.04
N GLN A 510 44.67 -19.83 10.37
CA GLN A 510 43.88 -20.04 11.59
C GLN A 510 43.01 -21.30 11.46
N PRO A 511 42.82 -22.10 12.53
CA PRO A 511 42.07 -23.36 12.44
C PRO A 511 40.55 -23.15 12.28
N SER A 512 40.03 -22.02 12.75
CA SER A 512 38.63 -21.61 12.68
C SER A 512 38.51 -20.08 12.54
N ILE A 513 37.53 -19.62 11.77
CA ILE A 513 37.22 -18.19 11.55
C ILE A 513 35.71 -17.99 11.61
N ASP A 514 35.22 -17.16 12.54
CA ASP A 514 33.79 -16.98 12.77
C ASP A 514 33.24 -15.70 12.12
N TRP A 515 32.06 -15.82 11.51
CA TRP A 515 31.30 -14.75 10.89
C TRP A 515 29.89 -14.69 11.47
N ASN A 516 29.60 -13.63 12.23
CA ASN A 516 28.24 -13.37 12.73
C ASN A 516 27.38 -12.76 11.61
N ILE A 517 26.71 -13.64 10.87
CA ILE A 517 25.89 -13.29 9.71
C ILE A 517 24.58 -12.58 10.12
N SER A 518 24.04 -12.85 11.32
CA SER A 518 22.76 -12.26 11.77
C SER A 518 22.77 -10.72 11.78
N LYS A 519 23.92 -10.10 12.09
CA LYS A 519 24.09 -8.64 12.12
C LYS A 519 24.08 -7.99 10.73
N GLN A 520 24.12 -8.75 9.64
CA GLN A 520 24.21 -8.24 8.26
C GLN A 520 22.97 -8.57 7.39
N ILE A 521 22.05 -9.43 7.87
CA ILE A 521 20.89 -9.88 7.07
C ILE A 521 19.66 -8.95 7.21
N VAL A 522 19.63 -8.08 8.21
CA VAL A 522 18.48 -7.22 8.58
C VAL A 522 17.77 -6.60 7.36
N ASP A 523 18.52 -5.94 6.47
CA ASP A 523 17.93 -5.17 5.36
C ASP A 523 17.89 -5.92 4.02
N SER A 524 18.68 -6.98 3.85
CA SER A 524 19.00 -7.56 2.53
C SER A 524 18.07 -8.71 2.11
N ARG A 525 17.62 -8.71 0.85
CA ARG A 525 16.95 -9.86 0.20
C ARG A 525 17.99 -10.81 -0.39
N LEU A 526 18.53 -11.68 0.46
CA LEU A 526 19.60 -12.60 0.08
C LEU A 526 19.06 -13.86 -0.61
N THR A 527 19.23 -13.92 -1.93
CA THR A 527 18.89 -15.10 -2.75
C THR A 527 20.12 -15.71 -3.41
N GLY A 528 20.11 -17.03 -3.65
CA GLY A 528 21.15 -17.73 -4.38
C GLY A 528 22.16 -18.44 -3.48
N LYS A 529 23.44 -18.06 -3.58
CA LYS A 529 24.54 -18.73 -2.87
C LYS A 529 25.47 -17.72 -2.22
N ILE A 530 26.04 -18.11 -1.09
CA ILE A 530 27.26 -17.49 -0.55
C ILE A 530 28.42 -18.34 -1.06
N ASP A 531 29.20 -17.75 -1.97
CA ASP A 531 30.47 -18.29 -2.42
C ASP A 531 31.54 -17.91 -1.39
N TYR A 532 32.09 -18.92 -0.71
CA TYR A 532 33.24 -18.73 0.18
C TYR A 532 34.49 -19.32 -0.48
N THR A 533 35.56 -18.53 -0.54
CA THR A 533 36.81 -18.90 -1.21
C THR A 533 38.01 -18.59 -0.32
N LEU A 534 38.76 -19.65 -0.01
CA LEU A 534 40.10 -19.57 0.54
C LEU A 534 41.10 -19.56 -0.63
N SER A 535 41.80 -18.44 -0.81
CA SER A 535 42.97 -18.34 -1.69
C SER A 535 44.23 -18.44 -0.84
N VAL A 536 45.13 -19.36 -1.15
CA VAL A 536 46.46 -19.47 -0.53
C VAL A 536 47.55 -19.35 -1.59
N ARG A 537 48.63 -18.62 -1.26
CA ARG A 537 49.82 -18.47 -2.10
C ARG A 537 51.03 -19.08 -1.40
N ASP A 538 51.81 -19.88 -2.12
CA ASP A 538 53.08 -20.42 -1.60
C ASP A 538 54.29 -19.51 -1.90
N THR A 539 55.48 -19.83 -1.37
CA THR A 539 56.68 -19.00 -1.58
C THR A 539 57.21 -19.03 -3.03
N GLU A 540 56.84 -20.04 -3.82
CA GLU A 540 57.09 -20.12 -5.27
C GLU A 540 56.09 -19.28 -6.10
N ARG A 541 55.13 -18.62 -5.44
CA ARG A 541 54.03 -17.85 -6.04
C ARG A 541 53.00 -18.70 -6.79
N GLN A 542 52.97 -20.01 -6.57
CA GLN A 542 51.82 -20.82 -6.95
C GLN A 542 50.63 -20.39 -6.08
N VAL A 543 49.42 -20.46 -6.63
CA VAL A 543 48.18 -20.14 -5.90
C VAL A 543 47.23 -21.32 -6.03
N ALA A 544 46.72 -21.79 -4.88
CA ALA A 544 45.59 -22.70 -4.84
C ALA A 544 44.39 -21.96 -4.25
N THR A 545 43.26 -22.08 -4.92
CA THR A 545 41.97 -21.72 -4.37
C THR A 545 41.24 -22.98 -3.93
N SER A 546 40.52 -22.88 -2.82
CA SER A 546 39.45 -23.80 -2.47
C SER A 546 38.20 -22.98 -2.22
N SER A 547 37.13 -23.33 -2.92
CA SER A 547 35.85 -22.65 -2.82
C SER A 547 34.78 -23.66 -2.41
N GLY A 548 33.85 -23.21 -1.57
CA GLY A 548 32.61 -23.90 -1.31
C GLY A 548 31.43 -22.95 -1.44
N GLN A 549 30.22 -23.51 -1.42
CA GLN A 549 28.99 -22.77 -1.63
C GLN A 549 27.98 -23.14 -0.54
N ILE A 550 27.52 -22.15 0.21
CA ILE A 550 26.38 -22.33 1.13
C ILE A 550 25.13 -21.87 0.37
N GLN A 551 24.12 -22.73 0.25
CA GLN A 551 22.87 -22.33 -0.40
C GLN A 551 22.07 -21.42 0.52
N VAL A 552 21.62 -20.26 0.02
CA VAL A 552 20.73 -19.36 0.75
C VAL A 552 19.32 -19.53 0.20
N GLU A 553 18.45 -20.14 1.01
CA GLU A 553 17.03 -20.25 0.71
C GLU A 553 16.26 -19.14 1.45
N GLN A 554 15.53 -18.33 0.69
CA GLN A 554 14.50 -17.46 1.26
C GLN A 554 13.19 -18.24 1.39
N VAL A 555 12.68 -18.33 2.61
CA VAL A 555 11.34 -18.86 2.93
C VAL A 555 10.44 -17.66 3.20
N THR A 556 9.91 -17.12 2.10
CA THR A 556 8.99 -15.97 2.10
C THR A 556 7.65 -16.33 2.74
N ILE A 557 6.89 -15.34 3.21
CA ILE A 557 5.51 -15.54 3.69
C ILE A 557 4.65 -16.20 2.60
N GLN A 558 4.84 -15.83 1.33
CA GLN A 558 4.15 -16.42 0.19
C GLN A 558 4.52 -17.90 0.02
N LYS A 559 5.81 -18.26 0.03
CA LYS A 559 6.27 -19.66 -0.06
C LYS A 559 5.70 -20.51 1.07
N LYS A 560 5.66 -19.99 2.31
CA LYS A 560 5.05 -20.70 3.45
C LYS A 560 3.56 -20.99 3.23
N ARG A 561 2.82 -20.10 2.57
CA ARG A 561 1.41 -20.29 2.23
C ARG A 561 1.21 -21.32 1.11
N ASP A 562 1.99 -21.22 0.04
CA ASP A 562 1.89 -22.13 -1.11
C ASP A 562 2.29 -23.57 -0.75
N GLU A 563 3.36 -23.73 0.05
CA GLU A 563 3.85 -25.04 0.52
C GLU A 563 3.18 -25.53 1.82
N LYS A 564 2.28 -24.72 2.42
CA LYS A 564 1.59 -24.98 3.70
C LYS A 564 2.54 -25.28 4.87
N LEU A 565 3.64 -24.53 4.93
CA LEU A 565 4.59 -24.57 6.04
C LEU A 565 4.01 -23.83 7.26
N ALA A 566 4.45 -24.21 8.46
CA ALA A 566 4.08 -23.49 9.68
C ALA A 566 4.63 -22.06 9.65
N ASP A 567 3.81 -21.07 10.01
CA ASP A 567 4.15 -19.65 9.95
C ASP A 567 3.72 -18.91 11.24
N LYS A 568 4.24 -17.70 11.45
CA LYS A 568 3.96 -16.85 12.60
C LYS A 568 3.74 -15.40 12.20
N LEU A 569 2.73 -14.77 12.79
CA LEU A 569 2.67 -13.31 12.94
C LEU A 569 3.52 -12.94 14.16
N ILE A 570 4.37 -11.92 14.04
CA ILE A 570 5.29 -11.48 15.09
C ILE A 570 5.07 -9.97 15.32
N ASP A 571 4.09 -9.63 16.14
CA ASP A 571 3.83 -8.23 16.49
C ASP A 571 4.79 -7.76 17.59
N ARG A 572 5.24 -6.51 17.49
CA ARG A 572 6.14 -5.86 18.46
C ARG A 572 5.57 -4.52 18.89
N TYR A 573 5.27 -4.37 20.17
CA TYR A 573 4.68 -3.16 20.73
C TYR A 573 5.60 -2.55 21.78
N SER A 574 6.17 -1.38 21.49
CA SER A 574 6.87 -0.61 22.53
C SER A 574 5.85 0.25 23.30
N LEU A 575 5.83 0.13 24.62
CA LEU A 575 5.10 1.01 25.53
C LEU A 575 6.08 1.99 26.18
N ILE A 576 5.99 3.27 25.83
CA ILE A 576 6.49 4.40 26.63
C ILE A 576 5.39 4.76 27.65
N LEU A 577 5.66 5.76 28.50
CA LEU A 577 4.71 6.45 29.41
C LEU A 577 4.63 5.84 30.82
N PHE A 578 5.72 5.21 31.27
CA PHE A 578 6.06 5.21 32.70
C PHE A 578 6.75 6.53 33.06
N ASP A 579 6.30 7.18 34.13
CA ASP A 579 7.05 8.30 34.74
C ASP A 579 8.42 7.79 35.27
N PHE A 580 9.35 8.71 35.52
CA PHE A 580 10.61 8.43 36.21
C PHE A 580 10.35 7.73 37.56
N ASP A 581 11.12 6.66 37.83
CA ASP A 581 11.03 5.79 39.00
C ASP A 581 9.62 5.20 39.32
N LYS A 582 8.75 5.05 38.32
CA LYS A 582 7.42 4.41 38.47
C LYS A 582 7.18 3.21 37.55
N ALA A 583 6.24 2.37 37.98
CA ALA A 583 5.67 1.25 37.22
C ALA A 583 4.14 1.35 37.02
N ASP A 584 3.52 2.49 37.35
CA ASP A 584 2.08 2.72 37.17
C ASP A 584 1.71 3.03 35.71
N LEU A 585 0.64 2.39 35.21
CA LEU A 585 0.10 2.64 33.86
C LEU A 585 -1.00 3.71 33.90
N ASP A 586 -0.66 4.92 33.45
CA ASP A 586 -1.58 6.05 33.41
C ASP A 586 -2.76 5.92 32.39
N ARG A 587 -3.60 6.95 32.31
CA ARG A 587 -4.76 7.00 31.40
C ARG A 587 -4.39 7.02 29.90
N ARG A 588 -3.19 7.48 29.52
CA ARG A 588 -2.71 7.48 28.13
C ARG A 588 -2.41 6.05 27.66
N ASN A 589 -1.92 5.19 28.56
CA ASN A 589 -1.62 3.79 28.26
C ASN A 589 -2.85 2.93 27.97
N GLN A 590 -4.01 3.26 28.54
CA GLN A 590 -5.23 2.42 28.47
C GLN A 590 -5.73 2.18 27.04
N SER A 591 -5.55 3.14 26.12
CA SER A 591 -5.90 2.97 24.70
C SER A 591 -4.96 1.99 23.98
N ILE A 592 -3.66 2.04 24.28
CA ILE A 592 -2.64 1.18 23.68
C ILE A 592 -2.77 -0.26 24.23
N ILE A 593 -2.93 -0.41 25.54
CA ILE A 593 -3.25 -1.71 26.18
C ILE A 593 -4.53 -2.32 25.56
N SER A 594 -5.57 -1.51 25.35
CA SER A 594 -6.82 -1.95 24.69
C SER A 594 -6.66 -2.30 23.21
N PHE A 595 -5.67 -1.73 22.52
CA PHE A 595 -5.34 -2.07 21.13
C PHE A 595 -4.59 -3.40 21.04
N ILE A 596 -3.52 -3.55 21.83
CA ILE A 596 -2.72 -4.78 21.92
C ILE A 596 -3.59 -5.98 22.31
N LYS A 597 -4.43 -5.81 23.33
CA LYS A 597 -5.33 -6.86 23.83
C LYS A 597 -6.37 -7.35 22.81
N LYS A 598 -6.67 -6.57 21.76
CA LYS A 598 -7.56 -7.00 20.65
C LYS A 598 -6.85 -7.84 19.59
N ARG A 599 -5.52 -7.88 19.58
CA ARG A 599 -4.70 -8.61 18.59
C ARG A 599 -4.09 -9.90 19.12
N ILE A 600 -3.89 -10.00 20.44
CA ILE A 600 -3.41 -11.24 21.09
C ILE A 600 -4.49 -12.33 21.03
N THR A 601 -4.21 -13.45 20.37
CA THR A 601 -5.09 -14.64 20.35
C THR A 601 -4.82 -15.56 21.54
N PRO A 602 -5.73 -16.50 21.88
CA PRO A 602 -5.55 -17.43 23.01
C PRO A 602 -4.36 -18.41 22.86
N ASP A 603 -3.82 -18.56 21.65
CA ASP A 603 -2.68 -19.41 21.31
C ASP A 603 -1.40 -18.62 20.96
N ALA A 604 -1.40 -17.30 21.15
CA ALA A 604 -0.22 -16.47 21.00
C ALA A 604 0.75 -16.64 22.17
N SER A 605 2.05 -16.68 21.88
CA SER A 605 3.13 -16.63 22.87
C SER A 605 3.55 -15.18 23.08
N VAL A 606 3.38 -14.66 24.31
CA VAL A 606 3.65 -13.26 24.63
C VAL A 606 4.85 -13.14 25.56
N PHE A 607 5.82 -12.34 25.16
CA PHE A 607 7.02 -11.99 25.93
C PHE A 607 6.97 -10.49 26.26
N ILE A 608 7.36 -10.12 27.48
CA ILE A 608 7.31 -8.75 27.96
C ILE A 608 8.66 -8.42 28.60
N THR A 609 9.35 -7.44 28.03
CA THR A 609 10.72 -7.05 28.38
C THR A 609 10.71 -5.63 28.90
N GLY A 610 11.14 -5.42 30.14
CA GLY A 610 11.19 -4.09 30.77
C GLY A 610 12.55 -3.42 30.64
N TYR A 611 12.54 -2.09 30.51
CA TYR A 611 13.74 -1.27 30.40
C TYR A 611 13.75 -0.13 31.44
N THR A 612 14.97 0.37 31.70
CA THR A 612 15.28 1.48 32.60
C THR A 612 16.41 2.34 32.05
N ASP A 613 16.42 3.61 32.44
CA ASP A 613 17.55 4.52 32.31
C ASP A 613 18.64 4.25 33.37
N VAL A 614 19.85 4.77 33.14
CA VAL A 614 21.06 4.52 33.98
C VAL A 614 21.05 5.30 35.30
N THR A 615 20.03 6.11 35.57
CA THR A 615 19.97 7.01 36.74
C THR A 615 19.56 6.28 38.03
N GLY A 616 20.38 5.32 38.47
CA GLY A 616 20.14 4.56 39.69
C GLY A 616 21.19 3.48 39.96
N ASP A 617 20.94 2.69 41.01
CA ASP A 617 21.64 1.43 41.30
C ASP A 617 21.23 0.32 40.31
N GLU A 618 22.14 -0.58 39.94
CA GLU A 618 21.87 -1.64 38.95
C GLU A 618 20.81 -2.64 39.45
N GLU A 619 20.81 -2.99 40.74
CA GLU A 619 19.81 -3.90 41.30
C GLU A 619 18.45 -3.21 41.48
N HIS A 620 18.41 -1.91 41.78
CA HIS A 620 17.19 -1.10 41.72
C HIS A 620 16.61 -1.07 40.31
N ASN A 621 17.44 -0.75 39.31
CA ASN A 621 17.01 -0.68 37.91
C ASN A 621 16.50 -2.03 37.38
N ARG A 622 17.19 -3.14 37.68
CA ARG A 622 16.71 -4.50 37.36
C ARG A 622 15.33 -4.79 37.98
N ARG A 623 15.12 -4.40 39.24
CA ARG A 623 13.81 -4.56 39.92
C ARG A 623 12.72 -3.69 39.29
N LEU A 624 13.01 -2.44 38.95
CA LEU A 624 12.06 -1.52 38.30
C LEU A 624 11.67 -2.00 36.89
N ALA A 625 12.62 -2.51 36.11
CA ALA A 625 12.36 -3.14 34.81
C ALA A 625 11.39 -4.34 34.94
N GLN A 626 11.68 -5.26 35.86
CA GLN A 626 10.82 -6.41 36.15
C GLN A 626 9.40 -5.98 36.62
N GLN A 627 9.30 -4.95 37.46
CA GLN A 627 8.01 -4.40 37.93
C GLN A 627 7.18 -3.80 36.79
N ARG A 628 7.78 -3.00 35.90
CA ARG A 628 7.11 -2.44 34.72
C ARG A 628 6.56 -3.53 33.80
N ALA A 629 7.36 -4.58 33.55
CA ALA A 629 6.93 -5.74 32.77
C ALA A 629 5.77 -6.51 33.43
N ALA A 630 5.83 -6.73 34.75
CA ALA A 630 4.77 -7.39 35.51
C ALA A 630 3.46 -6.58 35.54
N ALA A 631 3.52 -5.27 35.76
CA ALA A 631 2.37 -4.37 35.71
C ALA A 631 1.70 -4.37 34.31
N THR A 632 2.52 -4.42 33.26
CA THR A 632 2.05 -4.54 31.87
C THR A 632 1.34 -5.88 31.61
N ALA A 633 1.90 -6.99 32.08
CA ALA A 633 1.26 -8.31 31.99
C ALA A 633 -0.10 -8.34 32.71
N GLN A 634 -0.17 -7.75 33.91
CA GLN A 634 -1.39 -7.64 34.70
C GLN A 634 -2.47 -6.78 34.00
N ALA A 635 -2.10 -5.63 33.43
CA ALA A 635 -3.03 -4.75 32.73
C ALA A 635 -3.58 -5.37 31.43
N LEU A 636 -2.76 -6.13 30.69
CA LEU A 636 -3.21 -6.93 29.56
C LEU A 636 -4.14 -8.07 30.02
N ASN A 637 -3.95 -8.61 31.23
CA ASN A 637 -4.66 -9.77 31.79
C ASN A 637 -4.52 -10.98 30.85
N ILE A 638 -3.27 -11.40 30.65
CA ILE A 638 -2.83 -12.52 29.81
C ILE A 638 -1.73 -13.30 30.53
N LYS A 639 -1.47 -14.53 30.09
CA LYS A 639 -0.24 -15.24 30.47
C LYS A 639 0.90 -14.76 29.56
N ALA A 640 1.93 -14.17 30.14
CA ALA A 640 3.12 -13.71 29.43
C ALA A 640 4.41 -14.14 30.15
N THR A 641 5.49 -14.30 29.39
CA THR A 641 6.84 -14.51 29.90
C THR A 641 7.49 -13.15 30.14
N VAL A 642 7.91 -12.86 31.37
CA VAL A 642 8.70 -11.65 31.66
C VAL A 642 10.18 -11.96 31.42
N SER A 643 10.82 -11.14 30.59
CA SER A 643 12.26 -11.23 30.29
C SER A 643 13.06 -10.35 31.27
N ASP A 644 14.16 -10.87 31.80
CA ASP A 644 15.15 -10.07 32.52
C ASP A 644 16.23 -9.57 31.54
N THR A 645 16.38 -8.25 31.43
CA THR A 645 17.37 -7.59 30.57
C THR A 645 18.74 -7.47 31.23
N GLN A 646 18.88 -7.78 32.52
CA GLN A 646 20.07 -7.52 33.35
C GLN A 646 20.60 -6.08 33.24
N GLY A 647 19.75 -5.10 32.90
CA GLY A 647 20.14 -3.70 32.73
C GLY A 647 20.57 -3.30 31.31
N GLU A 648 20.42 -4.18 30.30
CA GLU A 648 20.60 -3.79 28.90
C GLU A 648 19.68 -2.62 28.51
N GLN A 649 20.23 -1.69 27.71
CA GLN A 649 19.58 -0.46 27.28
C GLN A 649 19.28 -0.50 25.78
N GLN A 650 18.11 0.00 25.38
CA GLN A 650 17.72 0.04 23.97
C GLN A 650 18.28 1.28 23.24
N PHE A 651 18.50 2.39 23.97
CA PHE A 651 18.99 3.67 23.41
C PHE A 651 20.04 4.36 24.31
N PRO A 652 20.86 5.29 23.78
CA PRO A 652 21.84 6.03 24.59
C PRO A 652 21.19 6.98 25.61
N ASN A 653 21.50 6.84 26.89
CA ASN A 653 20.96 7.71 27.97
C ASN A 653 21.53 9.15 27.99
N THR A 654 22.42 9.49 27.05
CA THR A 654 23.02 10.82 26.90
C THR A 654 22.05 11.89 26.41
N THR A 655 20.85 11.53 25.95
CA THR A 655 19.81 12.48 25.51
C THR A 655 18.51 12.29 26.31
N PRO A 656 17.72 13.37 26.53
CA PRO A 656 16.37 13.26 27.08
C PRO A 656 15.51 12.24 26.35
N GLU A 657 15.62 12.24 25.02
CA GLU A 657 14.96 11.28 24.15
C GLU A 657 15.30 9.84 24.56
N GLY A 658 16.59 9.49 24.61
CA GLY A 658 17.05 8.14 24.94
C GLY A 658 16.63 7.69 26.33
N ARG A 659 16.65 8.59 27.33
CA ARG A 659 16.14 8.30 28.68
C ARG A 659 14.64 7.99 28.66
N PHE A 660 13.83 8.75 27.92
CA PHE A 660 12.39 8.44 27.77
C PHE A 660 12.13 7.15 26.96
N TYR A 661 12.90 6.85 25.91
CA TYR A 661 12.79 5.59 25.16
C TYR A 661 13.35 4.37 25.91
N ASN A 662 14.16 4.55 26.96
CA ASN A 662 14.55 3.49 27.91
C ASN A 662 13.57 3.33 29.08
N ARG A 663 12.65 4.28 29.33
CA ARG A 663 11.57 4.13 30.34
C ARG A 663 10.37 3.37 29.76
N THR A 664 10.65 2.18 29.23
CA THR A 664 9.78 1.44 28.33
C THR A 664 9.53 -0.01 28.75
N VAL A 665 8.50 -0.60 28.15
CA VAL A 665 8.29 -2.05 28.10
C VAL A 665 8.06 -2.44 26.64
N GLU A 666 8.84 -3.38 26.11
CA GLU A 666 8.58 -4.00 24.81
C GLU A 666 7.77 -5.29 25.00
N ILE A 667 6.69 -5.42 24.23
CA ILE A 667 5.83 -6.61 24.19
C ILE A 667 6.00 -7.26 22.82
N LEU A 668 6.49 -8.50 22.81
CA LEU A 668 6.59 -9.33 21.60
C LEU A 668 5.47 -10.39 21.63
N VAL A 669 4.67 -10.45 20.57
CA VAL A 669 3.54 -11.38 20.43
C VAL A 669 3.80 -12.27 19.22
N GLU A 670 4.19 -13.52 19.46
CA GLU A 670 4.30 -14.54 18.40
C GLU A 670 3.01 -15.36 18.31
N THR A 671 2.20 -15.12 17.28
CA THR A 671 0.94 -15.83 17.02
C THR A 671 1.13 -16.84 15.89
N ALA A 672 0.74 -18.10 16.10
CA ALA A 672 0.82 -19.13 15.07
C ALA A 672 -0.23 -18.90 13.97
N VAL A 673 0.20 -18.91 12.71
CA VAL A 673 -0.68 -18.90 11.52
C VAL A 673 -1.03 -20.35 11.16
N LYS A 674 -2.29 -20.59 10.79
CA LYS A 674 -2.88 -21.91 10.50
C LYS A 674 -3.54 -21.93 9.12
#